data_AF-A0A946IS45-F1
#
_entry.id   AF-A0A946IS45-F1
#
_cell.length_a   1.000
_cell.length_b   1.000
_cell.length_c   1.000
_cell.angle_alpha   90.00
_cell.angle_beta   90.00
_cell.angle_gamma   90.00
#
_symmetry.space_group_name_H-M   'P 1'
#
loop_
_entity.id
_entity.type
_entity.pdbx_description
1 polymer ?
#
loop_
_entity_poly.entity_id
_entity_poly.type
_entity_poly.pdbx_seq_one_letter_code
_entity_poly.pdbx_strand_id
1 'polypeptide(L)'
;MKKLSLLISLLLVLFYSNAQETPLIDGQALGEIKNPLEWEGSIKKISDTDYELSLTGYIDDNWHVYSQHTLEDLENGLGPIPLFIDFKKLEEDYALEGSLEESETHREYSETWGFDEIYFKEIVNLKQKVTLNSPAVKVIKSILYYQVCIDVCLNEERYVVFDLATNKVVFIDNYDDWDAYVAKEKGKTQVEEAKKDDHSGSSESKGLWGIFFIAFLSGFAALLTPCVFPMIPLTVSFFTKQSKNRAAGIKNAIMYGVFIVVIYVLLGSVIVGIFGADSLNALSTNVWFNVIFFLLLVVFAVSFLGAFEITLPQSWSNKVDSQADRGGIIGIFFMALALAIVSFSCTGPIVGTLLVESASKGGIAPIVGMLGFSLAIALPFALFAMFPGWMNSLPKSGGWLNTVKVFLGFLELALAFKFLSNADLVLQLHWIEREMFLAIWIAIFGTLAFYLFGKIKLPHDSNENNISVGRLSLGLVVLAFTIYLIPGIWGAPLKLISGFPPPLNYSEAPYGVGYTKLSNGGGLNSEGIMPNGSELGPHDIIAFNDYETGLAYAKKVNKPVLIDFTGYACVNCRKMEERVWASPHILGILNRDIVLISLYVDDKRMLPENEQYTSETTGKRIRSIGNKWSDFQIKNYQANAQPYYVLMSLAEENLNSPIGYTPDIEKYKEWLVEGIGNFK
;
A
#
# COMPACT_ATOMS: atom_id res chain seq x y z
N MET A 1 0.25 37.61 16.43
CA MET A 1 -1.21 37.34 16.29
C MET A 1 -1.79 37.88 14.99
N LYS A 2 -2.14 39.16 14.81
CA LYS A 2 -2.79 39.66 13.56
C LYS A 2 -2.09 39.22 12.25
N LYS A 3 -0.76 39.35 12.16
CA LYS A 3 0.01 38.91 10.97
C LYS A 3 -0.04 37.40 10.69
N LEU A 4 -0.18 36.55 11.73
CA LEU A 4 -0.23 35.09 11.57
C LEU A 4 -1.62 34.63 11.09
N SER A 5 -2.69 35.24 11.63
CA SER A 5 -4.06 35.04 11.14
C SER A 5 -4.22 35.53 9.70
N LEU A 6 -3.57 36.64 9.33
CA LEU A 6 -3.53 37.10 7.94
C LEU A 6 -2.79 36.10 7.02
N LEU A 7 -1.65 35.56 7.47
CA LEU A 7 -0.87 34.58 6.70
C LEU A 7 -1.66 33.29 6.42
N ILE A 8 -2.38 32.80 7.43
CA ILE A 8 -3.23 31.59 7.31
C ILE A 8 -4.41 31.84 6.36
N SER A 9 -5.05 33.01 6.43
CA SER A 9 -6.10 33.39 5.47
C SER A 9 -5.55 33.56 4.04
N LEU A 10 -4.34 34.12 3.89
CA LEU A 10 -3.71 34.30 2.59
C LEU A 10 -3.33 32.97 1.94
N LEU A 11 -2.81 32.01 2.73
CA LEU A 11 -2.54 30.64 2.28
C LEU A 11 -3.82 29.93 1.81
N LEU A 12 -4.92 30.05 2.55
CA LEU A 12 -6.23 29.49 2.16
C LEU A 12 -6.77 30.08 0.84
N VAL A 13 -6.47 31.34 0.53
CA VAL A 13 -6.88 32.01 -0.73
C VAL A 13 -5.94 31.65 -1.90
N LEU A 14 -4.63 31.52 -1.65
CA LEU A 14 -3.64 31.14 -2.66
C LEU A 14 -3.83 29.68 -3.15
N PHE A 15 -4.27 28.78 -2.26
CA PHE A 15 -4.65 27.41 -2.64
C PHE A 15 -5.84 27.33 -3.61
N TYR A 16 -6.65 28.39 -3.71
CA TYR A 16 -7.87 28.41 -4.52
C TYR A 16 -7.68 28.96 -5.96
N SER A 17 -6.49 29.44 -6.32
CA SER A 17 -6.35 30.40 -7.43
C SER A 17 -5.26 30.15 -8.49
N ASN A 18 -4.45 29.09 -8.39
CA ASN A 18 -3.43 28.80 -9.42
C ASN A 18 -3.26 27.29 -9.71
N ALA A 19 -4.01 26.80 -10.70
CA ALA A 19 -3.74 25.53 -11.38
C ALA A 19 -4.14 25.67 -12.86
N GLN A 20 -3.30 26.34 -13.65
CA GLN A 20 -3.43 26.46 -15.09
C GLN A 20 -2.03 26.40 -15.74
N GLU A 21 -1.92 25.77 -16.90
CA GLU A 21 -0.70 25.12 -17.42
C GLU A 21 0.30 26.05 -18.13
N THR A 22 1.56 25.60 -18.32
CA THR A 22 2.52 25.93 -19.44
C THR A 22 3.86 25.14 -19.27
N PRO A 23 4.75 24.98 -20.29
CA PRO A 23 5.27 23.63 -20.60
C PRO A 23 6.81 23.44 -20.81
N LEU A 24 7.21 22.15 -20.98
CA LEU A 24 8.39 21.56 -21.69
C LEU A 24 9.84 21.77 -21.17
N ILE A 25 10.62 20.65 -21.07
CA ILE A 25 11.86 20.32 -21.84
C ILE A 25 12.52 18.98 -21.37
N ASP A 26 13.21 18.35 -22.33
CA ASP A 26 13.83 17.02 -22.52
C ASP A 26 14.92 16.48 -21.52
N GLY A 27 15.18 15.15 -21.53
CA GLY A 27 16.56 14.59 -21.40
C GLY A 27 16.92 13.45 -20.40
N GLN A 28 17.15 12.23 -20.94
CA GLN A 28 18.15 11.17 -20.54
C GLN A 28 17.86 10.11 -19.43
N ALA A 29 18.51 8.93 -19.58
CA ALA A 29 18.23 7.66 -18.88
C ALA A 29 19.49 6.81 -18.52
N LEU A 30 19.35 5.85 -17.59
CA LEU A 30 20.19 4.67 -17.18
C LEU A 30 19.51 4.00 -15.95
N GLY A 31 19.70 2.74 -15.50
CA GLY A 31 20.49 1.55 -15.91
C GLY A 31 20.31 0.39 -14.88
N GLU A 32 20.68 -0.87 -15.17
CA GLU A 32 20.34 -2.09 -14.36
C GLU A 32 21.54 -2.83 -13.72
N ILE A 33 21.28 -3.81 -12.81
CA ILE A 33 22.26 -4.58 -11.99
C ILE A 33 22.08 -6.11 -12.22
N LYS A 34 23.17 -6.91 -12.11
CA LYS A 34 23.24 -8.35 -12.47
C LYS A 34 23.47 -9.29 -11.25
N ASN A 35 23.03 -10.55 -11.35
CA ASN A 35 23.22 -11.67 -10.38
C ASN A 35 24.68 -12.23 -10.39
N PRO A 36 25.28 -12.60 -9.23
CA PRO A 36 26.67 -13.05 -9.06
C PRO A 36 26.94 -14.57 -9.10
N LEU A 37 25.98 -15.43 -9.49
CA LEU A 37 26.20 -16.88 -9.64
C LEU A 37 25.74 -17.38 -11.01
N GLU A 38 26.68 -17.92 -11.79
CA GLU A 38 26.42 -18.51 -13.10
C GLU A 38 26.47 -20.05 -13.03
N TRP A 39 25.53 -20.72 -13.72
CA TRP A 39 25.39 -22.18 -13.73
C TRP A 39 25.62 -22.76 -15.12
N GLU A 40 26.38 -23.84 -15.19
CA GLU A 40 26.51 -24.72 -16.34
C GLU A 40 25.96 -26.12 -16.01
N GLY A 41 25.59 -26.86 -17.05
CA GLY A 41 25.04 -28.21 -16.88
C GLY A 41 25.51 -29.15 -17.98
N SER A 42 25.68 -30.42 -17.62
CA SER A 42 26.07 -31.49 -18.55
C SER A 42 25.27 -32.77 -18.34
N ILE A 43 25.17 -33.55 -19.42
CA ILE A 43 24.51 -34.86 -19.46
C ILE A 43 25.52 -35.85 -20.00
N LYS A 44 25.71 -36.96 -19.27
CA LYS A 44 26.60 -38.05 -19.65
C LYS A 44 25.81 -39.35 -19.70
N LYS A 45 25.60 -39.87 -20.91
CA LYS A 45 24.97 -41.16 -21.16
C LYS A 45 25.88 -42.30 -20.70
N ILE A 46 25.39 -43.19 -19.83
CA ILE A 46 26.11 -44.37 -19.34
C ILE A 46 25.65 -45.62 -20.12
N SER A 47 24.34 -45.80 -20.27
CA SER A 47 23.71 -46.86 -21.07
C SER A 47 22.54 -46.28 -21.88
N ASP A 48 21.73 -47.11 -22.55
CA ASP A 48 20.53 -46.61 -23.25
C ASP A 48 19.43 -46.10 -22.30
N THR A 49 19.42 -46.57 -21.04
CA THR A 49 18.46 -46.15 -20.00
C THR A 49 19.10 -45.30 -18.90
N ASP A 50 20.42 -45.34 -18.73
CA ASP A 50 21.07 -44.80 -17.54
C ASP A 50 21.92 -43.56 -17.89
N TYR A 51 21.70 -42.46 -17.16
CA TYR A 51 22.33 -41.16 -17.40
C TYR A 51 22.88 -40.57 -16.10
N GLU A 52 24.01 -39.87 -16.20
CA GLU A 52 24.57 -39.02 -15.14
C GLU A 52 24.30 -37.57 -15.51
N LEU A 53 23.48 -36.89 -14.71
CA LEU A 53 23.19 -35.47 -14.81
C LEU A 53 24.16 -34.72 -13.90
N SER A 54 24.70 -33.60 -14.36
CA SER A 54 25.62 -32.79 -13.55
C SER A 54 25.38 -31.30 -13.73
N LEU A 55 25.40 -30.55 -12.62
CA LEU A 55 25.33 -29.09 -12.59
C LEU A 55 26.58 -28.54 -11.92
N THR A 56 27.18 -27.51 -12.51
CA THR A 56 28.36 -26.82 -11.99
C THR A 56 28.03 -25.34 -11.85
N GLY A 57 28.10 -24.81 -10.64
CA GLY A 57 27.91 -23.39 -10.34
C GLY A 57 29.25 -22.70 -10.09
N TYR A 58 29.47 -21.55 -10.71
CA TYR A 58 30.65 -20.70 -10.54
C TYR A 58 30.27 -19.47 -9.70
N ILE A 59 30.80 -19.41 -8.48
CA ILE A 59 30.43 -18.44 -7.45
C ILE A 59 31.45 -17.30 -7.47
N ASP A 60 31.00 -16.06 -7.67
CA ASP A 60 31.85 -14.86 -7.62
C ASP A 60 32.60 -14.74 -6.28
N ASP A 61 33.81 -14.15 -6.32
CA ASP A 61 34.69 -14.00 -5.15
C ASP A 61 33.96 -13.44 -3.93
N ASN A 62 34.18 -14.09 -2.78
CA ASN A 62 33.59 -13.82 -1.45
C ASN A 62 32.13 -14.26 -1.26
N TRP A 63 31.41 -14.74 -2.28
CA TRP A 63 30.10 -15.36 -2.08
C TRP A 63 30.21 -16.85 -1.71
N HIS A 64 29.19 -17.40 -1.05
CA HIS A 64 29.05 -18.83 -0.74
C HIS A 64 27.61 -19.32 -0.93
N VAL A 65 27.45 -20.64 -1.09
CA VAL A 65 26.14 -21.32 -1.24
C VAL A 65 26.05 -22.48 -0.27
N TYR A 66 24.92 -22.64 0.43
CA TYR A 66 24.72 -23.69 1.43
C TYR A 66 24.52 -25.09 0.84
N SER A 67 25.17 -26.11 1.43
CA SER A 67 25.04 -27.52 1.04
C SER A 67 23.70 -28.12 1.48
N GLN A 68 23.23 -29.15 0.78
CA GLN A 68 22.03 -29.94 1.14
C GLN A 68 22.14 -30.58 2.54
N HIS A 69 23.34 -30.67 3.10
CA HIS A 69 23.64 -31.27 4.40
C HIS A 69 23.71 -30.23 5.54
N THR A 70 23.47 -28.95 5.25
CA THR A 70 23.35 -27.90 6.27
C THR A 70 22.12 -28.16 7.14
N LEU A 71 22.26 -28.00 8.45
CA LEU A 71 21.15 -28.20 9.37
C LEU A 71 20.17 -27.02 9.31
N GLU A 72 18.89 -27.31 9.40
CA GLU A 72 17.81 -26.32 9.57
C GLU A 72 17.05 -26.66 10.86
N ASP A 73 16.89 -25.69 11.77
CA ASP A 73 16.09 -25.89 12.99
C ASP A 73 14.59 -25.71 12.68
N LEU A 74 13.98 -26.78 12.14
CA LEU A 74 12.57 -26.82 11.75
C LEU A 74 11.58 -26.54 12.91
N GLU A 75 11.97 -26.71 14.18
CA GLU A 75 11.06 -26.42 15.30
C GLU A 75 10.91 -24.91 15.55
N ASN A 76 11.91 -24.10 15.19
CA ASN A 76 11.91 -22.64 15.39
C ASN A 76 11.90 -21.83 14.08
N GLY A 77 12.13 -22.47 12.92
CA GLY A 77 12.15 -21.81 11.61
C GLY A 77 13.35 -20.85 11.45
N LEU A 78 14.49 -21.20 12.04
CA LEU A 78 15.71 -20.40 12.08
C LEU A 78 16.90 -21.20 11.52
N GLY A 79 17.33 -20.86 10.32
CA GLY A 79 18.50 -21.44 9.66
C GLY A 79 18.69 -20.89 8.24
N PRO A 80 19.85 -21.12 7.62
CA PRO A 80 20.06 -20.88 6.19
C PRO A 80 19.29 -21.90 5.34
N ILE A 81 18.90 -21.52 4.12
CA ILE A 81 18.16 -22.42 3.23
C ILE A 81 19.17 -23.32 2.50
N PRO A 82 19.15 -24.66 2.72
CA PRO A 82 20.07 -25.56 2.04
C PRO A 82 19.73 -25.66 0.53
N LEU A 83 20.76 -25.86 -0.30
CA LEU A 83 20.55 -26.15 -1.71
C LEU A 83 19.80 -27.47 -1.89
N PHE A 84 18.79 -27.50 -2.76
CA PHE A 84 18.13 -28.75 -3.17
C PHE A 84 17.67 -28.72 -4.63
N ILE A 85 17.50 -29.91 -5.21
CA ILE A 85 16.99 -30.09 -6.58
C ILE A 85 15.66 -30.86 -6.54
N ASP A 86 14.61 -30.23 -7.04
CA ASP A 86 13.27 -30.80 -7.19
C ASP A 86 13.09 -31.34 -8.61
N PHE A 87 13.24 -32.66 -8.76
CA PHE A 87 13.08 -33.40 -10.01
C PHE A 87 11.61 -33.74 -10.28
N LYS A 88 11.05 -33.33 -11.43
CA LYS A 88 9.63 -33.55 -11.77
C LYS A 88 9.39 -34.87 -12.50
N LYS A 89 8.24 -35.49 -12.24
CA LYS A 89 7.83 -36.82 -12.76
C LYS A 89 8.74 -37.99 -12.35
N LEU A 90 9.31 -37.85 -11.15
CA LEU A 90 9.94 -38.92 -10.40
C LEU A 90 8.98 -40.12 -10.28
N GLU A 91 9.51 -41.34 -10.38
CA GLU A 91 8.78 -42.63 -10.37
C GLU A 91 7.86 -42.89 -11.58
N GLU A 92 7.35 -41.85 -12.25
CA GLU A 92 6.58 -41.98 -13.51
C GLU A 92 7.53 -42.20 -14.70
N ASP A 93 8.37 -41.21 -15.03
CA ASP A 93 9.22 -41.22 -16.22
C ASP A 93 10.62 -41.83 -15.94
N TYR A 94 11.15 -41.66 -14.72
CA TYR A 94 12.50 -42.12 -14.31
C TYR A 94 12.64 -42.26 -12.79
N ALA A 95 13.64 -43.02 -12.37
CA ALA A 95 14.05 -43.18 -10.97
C ALA A 95 15.43 -42.55 -10.71
N LEU A 96 15.64 -42.04 -9.50
CA LEU A 96 16.95 -41.54 -9.05
C LEU A 96 17.75 -42.68 -8.40
N GLU A 97 19.02 -42.83 -8.77
CA GLU A 97 19.93 -43.79 -8.14
C GLU A 97 20.76 -43.13 -7.06
N GLY A 98 20.35 -43.33 -5.80
CA GLY A 98 21.02 -42.76 -4.62
C GLY A 98 20.72 -41.28 -4.38
N SER A 99 21.33 -40.73 -3.33
CA SER A 99 21.29 -39.31 -3.00
C SER A 99 22.17 -38.49 -3.94
N LEU A 100 21.83 -37.21 -4.13
CA LEU A 100 22.63 -36.24 -4.87
C LEU A 100 24.08 -36.20 -4.36
N GLU A 101 25.05 -36.42 -5.24
CA GLU A 101 26.48 -36.34 -4.93
C GLU A 101 26.96 -34.88 -5.03
N GLU A 102 27.48 -34.33 -3.93
CA GLU A 102 28.06 -32.98 -3.86
C GLU A 102 29.60 -33.00 -3.97
N SER A 103 30.21 -31.88 -4.40
CA SER A 103 31.66 -31.64 -4.32
C SER A 103 32.16 -31.39 -2.89
N GLU A 104 33.47 -31.23 -2.72
CA GLU A 104 34.04 -30.85 -1.41
C GLU A 104 33.41 -29.55 -0.88
N THR A 105 33.01 -29.58 0.39
CA THR A 105 32.35 -28.49 1.11
C THR A 105 33.24 -27.96 2.23
N HIS A 106 33.10 -26.69 2.56
CA HIS A 106 33.62 -26.10 3.78
C HIS A 106 32.62 -26.26 4.93
N ARG A 107 33.13 -26.35 6.16
CA ARG A 107 32.33 -26.42 7.40
C ARG A 107 32.84 -25.37 8.39
N GLU A 108 31.95 -24.58 8.96
CA GLU A 108 32.29 -23.50 9.88
C GLU A 108 31.18 -23.31 10.92
N TYR A 109 31.53 -23.08 12.19
CA TYR A 109 30.54 -22.93 13.26
C TYR A 109 29.94 -21.52 13.27
N SER A 110 28.62 -21.43 13.21
CA SER A 110 27.89 -20.16 13.21
C SER A 110 27.48 -19.74 14.61
N GLU A 111 28.05 -18.64 15.11
CA GLU A 111 27.55 -18.02 16.36
C GLU A 111 26.11 -17.47 16.21
N THR A 112 25.66 -17.21 14.98
CA THR A 112 24.32 -16.69 14.67
C THR A 112 23.24 -17.76 14.81
N TRP A 113 23.49 -18.96 14.28
CA TRP A 113 22.52 -20.08 14.28
C TRP A 113 22.79 -21.11 15.38
N GLY A 114 23.98 -21.12 15.97
CA GLY A 114 24.35 -22.02 17.06
C GLY A 114 24.80 -23.42 16.61
N PHE A 115 24.98 -23.65 15.30
CA PHE A 115 25.40 -24.93 14.71
C PHE A 115 26.41 -24.73 13.56
N ASP A 116 26.96 -25.85 13.07
CA ASP A 116 27.87 -25.87 11.91
C ASP A 116 27.13 -25.57 10.59
N GLU A 117 27.50 -24.47 9.94
CA GLU A 117 27.16 -24.21 8.54
C GLU A 117 28.04 -25.07 7.61
N ILE A 118 27.47 -25.55 6.51
CA ILE A 118 28.18 -26.31 5.46
C ILE A 118 27.94 -25.60 4.13
N TYR A 119 28.99 -25.19 3.43
CA TYR A 119 28.83 -24.37 2.23
C TYR A 119 29.93 -24.61 1.18
N PHE A 120 29.64 -24.23 -0.06
CA PHE A 120 30.57 -24.16 -1.18
C PHE A 120 31.14 -22.75 -1.32
N LYS A 121 32.41 -22.66 -1.74
CA LYS A 121 33.08 -21.42 -2.17
C LYS A 121 33.71 -21.68 -3.54
N GLU A 122 33.77 -20.66 -4.38
CA GLU A 122 34.30 -20.67 -5.75
C GLU A 122 33.51 -21.57 -6.73
N ILE A 123 33.37 -22.87 -6.46
CA ILE A 123 32.72 -23.85 -7.34
C ILE A 123 31.86 -24.82 -6.52
N VAL A 124 30.63 -25.04 -7.00
CA VAL A 124 29.75 -26.14 -6.56
C VAL A 124 29.55 -27.12 -7.71
N ASN A 125 29.73 -28.43 -7.47
CA ASN A 125 29.36 -29.47 -8.43
C ASN A 125 28.37 -30.44 -7.80
N LEU A 126 27.27 -30.67 -8.51
CA LEU A 126 26.17 -31.54 -8.11
C LEU A 126 26.02 -32.63 -9.16
N LYS A 127 25.92 -33.90 -8.75
CA LYS A 127 25.74 -35.03 -9.68
C LYS A 127 24.62 -35.94 -9.22
N GLN A 128 23.72 -36.26 -10.14
CA GLN A 128 22.63 -37.20 -9.91
C GLN A 128 22.64 -38.27 -11.00
N LYS A 129 22.62 -39.54 -10.59
CA LYS A 129 22.41 -40.66 -11.50
C LYS A 129 20.91 -40.93 -11.62
N VAL A 130 20.45 -41.14 -12.85
CA VAL A 130 19.05 -41.35 -13.18
C VAL A 130 18.90 -42.52 -14.15
N THR A 131 17.89 -43.34 -13.89
CA THR A 131 17.58 -44.55 -14.68
C THR A 131 16.17 -44.40 -15.24
N LEU A 132 16.04 -44.38 -16.56
CA LEU A 132 14.78 -44.13 -17.26
C LEU A 132 13.85 -45.35 -17.17
N ASN A 133 12.58 -45.12 -16.82
CA ASN A 133 11.57 -46.18 -16.82
C ASN A 133 11.18 -46.59 -18.26
N SER A 134 11.42 -45.71 -19.24
CA SER A 134 11.15 -45.94 -20.65
C SER A 134 12.15 -45.19 -21.54
N PRO A 135 12.69 -45.81 -22.61
CA PRO A 135 13.56 -45.13 -23.58
C PRO A 135 12.84 -44.08 -24.44
N ALA A 136 11.52 -43.89 -24.24
CA ALA A 136 10.76 -42.82 -24.87
C ALA A 136 10.92 -41.44 -24.18
N VAL A 137 11.47 -41.39 -22.97
CA VAL A 137 11.69 -40.14 -22.21
C VAL A 137 12.82 -39.35 -22.87
N LYS A 138 12.50 -38.17 -23.41
CA LYS A 138 13.45 -37.29 -24.12
C LYS A 138 13.92 -36.07 -23.31
N VAL A 139 13.25 -35.76 -22.20
CA VAL A 139 13.48 -34.57 -21.38
C VAL A 139 13.31 -34.94 -19.91
N ILE A 140 14.25 -34.50 -19.08
CA ILE A 140 14.11 -34.48 -17.62
C ILE A 140 14.06 -33.01 -17.18
N LYS A 141 13.13 -32.66 -16.30
CA LYS A 141 12.94 -31.29 -15.78
C LYS A 141 13.19 -31.25 -14.29
N SER A 142 13.94 -30.27 -13.83
CA SER A 142 14.18 -30.02 -12.41
C SER A 142 14.21 -28.54 -12.07
N ILE A 143 13.85 -28.21 -10.83
CA ILE A 143 14.02 -26.86 -10.28
C ILE A 143 15.16 -26.91 -9.27
N LEU A 144 16.13 -26.01 -9.43
CA LEU A 144 17.27 -25.86 -8.54
C LEU A 144 17.00 -24.70 -7.59
N TYR A 145 16.88 -24.99 -6.30
CA TYR A 145 16.67 -24.01 -5.23
C TYR A 145 17.98 -23.80 -4.48
N TYR A 146 18.40 -22.55 -4.27
CA TYR A 146 19.59 -22.23 -3.49
C TYR A 146 19.54 -20.83 -2.88
N GLN A 147 20.45 -20.61 -1.94
CA GLN A 147 20.68 -19.33 -1.30
C GLN A 147 22.16 -18.97 -1.47
N VAL A 148 22.45 -17.78 -2.02
CA VAL A 148 23.81 -17.28 -2.26
C VAL A 148 24.08 -16.05 -1.38
N CYS A 149 25.14 -16.07 -0.59
CA CYS A 149 25.40 -15.11 0.49
C CYS A 149 26.82 -14.55 0.46
N ILE A 150 27.00 -13.31 0.94
CA ILE A 150 28.31 -12.66 1.19
C ILE A 150 28.33 -11.91 2.53
N ASP A 151 27.23 -11.20 2.81
CA ASP A 151 26.88 -10.48 4.06
C ASP A 151 25.35 -10.38 4.16
N VAL A 152 24.69 -10.30 3.00
CA VAL A 152 23.26 -10.48 2.78
C VAL A 152 23.09 -11.70 1.86
N CYS A 153 22.01 -12.46 2.03
CA CYS A 153 21.68 -13.61 1.20
C CYS A 153 20.62 -13.26 0.15
N LEU A 154 20.81 -13.78 -1.06
CA LEU A 154 19.83 -13.78 -2.15
C LEU A 154 19.26 -15.20 -2.26
N ASN A 155 17.93 -15.32 -2.28
CA ASN A 155 17.24 -16.58 -2.51
C ASN A 155 16.93 -16.67 -4.00
N GLU A 156 17.39 -17.72 -4.66
CA GLU A 156 17.29 -17.88 -6.10
C GLU A 156 16.70 -19.26 -6.43
N GLU A 157 15.83 -19.31 -7.43
CA GLU A 157 15.39 -20.56 -8.06
C GLU A 157 15.75 -20.52 -9.55
N ARG A 158 16.23 -21.63 -10.11
CA ARG A 158 16.54 -21.75 -11.54
C ARG A 158 15.84 -22.97 -12.12
N TYR A 159 15.12 -22.78 -13.21
CA TYR A 159 14.42 -23.85 -13.89
C TYR A 159 15.36 -24.50 -14.92
N VAL A 160 15.66 -25.79 -14.72
CA VAL A 160 16.67 -26.55 -15.46
C VAL A 160 16.01 -27.64 -16.29
N VAL A 161 16.36 -27.71 -17.57
CA VAL A 161 15.93 -28.77 -18.48
C VAL A 161 17.13 -29.57 -18.95
N PHE A 162 17.12 -30.88 -18.71
CA PHE A 162 18.05 -31.84 -19.29
C PHE A 162 17.41 -32.47 -20.54
N ASP A 163 17.78 -31.98 -21.72
CA ASP A 163 17.31 -32.49 -23.01
C ASP A 163 18.20 -33.66 -23.46
N LEU A 164 17.72 -34.88 -23.23
CA LEU A 164 18.44 -36.12 -23.52
C LEU A 164 18.55 -36.39 -25.04
N ALA A 165 17.61 -35.87 -25.84
CA ALA A 165 17.60 -36.05 -27.29
C ALA A 165 18.66 -35.21 -28.02
N THR A 166 18.98 -34.03 -27.48
CA THR A 166 20.03 -33.13 -28.01
C THR A 166 21.32 -33.16 -27.18
N ASN A 167 21.31 -33.83 -26.03
CA ASN A 167 22.37 -33.89 -25.02
C ASN A 167 22.81 -32.50 -24.56
N LYS A 168 21.83 -31.66 -24.20
CA LYS A 168 22.02 -30.28 -23.72
C LYS A 168 21.29 -30.04 -22.41
N VAL A 169 21.89 -29.21 -21.56
CA VAL A 169 21.19 -28.60 -20.43
C VAL A 169 20.81 -27.18 -20.82
N VAL A 170 19.58 -26.78 -20.49
CA VAL A 170 19.04 -25.45 -20.76
C VAL A 170 18.55 -24.87 -19.43
N PHE A 171 19.07 -23.72 -19.06
CA PHE A 171 18.54 -22.89 -17.98
C PHE A 171 17.50 -21.95 -18.59
N ILE A 172 16.35 -21.85 -17.95
CA ILE A 172 15.23 -21.03 -18.40
C ILE A 172 14.82 -20.16 -17.21
N ASP A 173 14.69 -18.85 -17.44
CA ASP A 173 14.45 -17.88 -16.36
C ASP A 173 12.94 -17.68 -16.08
N ASN A 174 12.07 -18.36 -16.84
CA ASN A 174 10.61 -18.35 -16.71
C ASN A 174 10.07 -19.79 -16.55
N TYR A 175 9.18 -20.00 -15.58
CA TYR A 175 8.57 -21.29 -15.28
C TYR A 175 7.72 -21.83 -16.45
N ASP A 176 6.96 -20.96 -17.12
CA ASP A 176 6.03 -21.38 -18.17
C ASP A 176 6.77 -21.86 -19.43
N ASP A 177 7.85 -21.18 -19.81
CA ASP A 177 8.74 -21.60 -20.90
C ASP A 177 9.45 -22.92 -20.56
N TRP A 178 9.72 -23.18 -19.28
CA TRP A 178 10.29 -24.42 -18.78
C TRP A 178 9.27 -25.57 -18.76
N ASP A 179 8.03 -25.35 -18.32
CA ASP A 179 6.99 -26.39 -18.31
C ASP A 179 6.44 -26.66 -19.72
N ALA A 180 6.40 -25.66 -20.59
CA ALA A 180 6.11 -25.83 -22.02
C ALA A 180 7.27 -26.48 -22.81
N TYR A 181 8.48 -26.59 -22.26
CA TYR A 181 9.63 -27.15 -22.99
C TYR A 181 9.40 -28.61 -23.40
N VAL A 182 9.56 -28.88 -24.69
CA VAL A 182 9.57 -30.22 -25.31
C VAL A 182 10.80 -30.36 -26.21
N ALA A 183 11.48 -31.52 -26.17
CA ALA A 183 12.66 -31.78 -26.98
C ALA A 183 12.39 -31.61 -28.48
N LYS A 184 13.10 -30.66 -29.11
CA LYS A 184 13.05 -30.43 -30.56
C LYS A 184 13.95 -31.43 -31.28
N GLU A 185 13.37 -32.25 -32.16
CA GLU A 185 14.18 -33.12 -33.02
C GLU A 185 15.03 -32.29 -34.01
N LYS A 186 16.23 -32.79 -34.34
CA LYS A 186 17.23 -32.07 -35.16
C LYS A 186 16.69 -31.78 -36.56
N GLY A 187 16.25 -30.54 -36.81
CA GLY A 187 15.58 -30.18 -38.07
C GLY A 187 15.60 -28.71 -38.50
N LYS A 188 16.80 -28.14 -38.72
CA LYS A 188 17.10 -26.89 -39.47
C LYS A 188 16.63 -25.53 -38.91
N THR A 189 17.59 -24.61 -38.97
CA THR A 189 17.51 -23.18 -38.66
C THR A 189 16.64 -22.39 -39.63
N GLN A 190 15.84 -21.44 -39.11
CA GLN A 190 15.82 -20.07 -39.63
C GLN A 190 15.41 -19.10 -38.51
N VAL A 191 15.98 -17.89 -38.57
CA VAL A 191 15.69 -16.77 -37.67
C VAL A 191 14.75 -15.83 -38.44
N GLU A 192 13.63 -15.45 -37.84
CA GLU A 192 12.86 -14.27 -38.26
C GLU A 192 12.51 -13.42 -37.03
N GLU A 193 12.81 -12.13 -37.12
CA GLU A 193 12.49 -11.13 -36.10
C GLU A 193 10.99 -10.79 -36.18
N ALA A 194 10.24 -11.05 -35.12
CA ALA A 194 8.90 -10.52 -34.96
C ALA A 194 8.98 -9.06 -34.45
N LYS A 195 8.41 -8.14 -35.22
CA LYS A 195 8.41 -6.70 -34.91
C LYS A 195 7.68 -6.42 -33.60
N LYS A 196 8.20 -5.46 -32.83
CA LYS A 196 7.37 -4.67 -31.91
C LYS A 196 6.48 -3.76 -32.75
N ASP A 197 5.17 -3.93 -32.65
CA ASP A 197 4.24 -2.86 -33.03
C ASP A 197 4.08 -1.92 -31.83
N ASP A 198 4.41 -0.66 -32.08
CA ASP A 198 4.50 0.41 -31.08
C ASP A 198 3.22 1.24 -31.13
N HIS A 199 2.33 1.02 -30.16
CA HIS A 199 1.13 1.84 -29.96
C HIS A 199 1.18 2.57 -28.62
N SER A 200 2.16 3.46 -28.48
CA SER A 200 2.19 4.48 -27.43
C SER A 200 1.06 5.51 -27.63
N GLY A 201 -0.13 5.20 -27.10
CA GLY A 201 -1.22 6.18 -26.95
C GLY A 201 -0.86 7.23 -25.91
N SER A 202 -0.66 8.48 -26.32
CA SER A 202 -0.23 9.58 -25.46
C SER A 202 -1.30 9.92 -24.39
N SER A 203 -1.01 9.60 -23.13
CA SER A 203 -1.73 10.11 -21.95
C SER A 203 -0.89 11.19 -21.27
N GLU A 204 -1.50 12.34 -20.96
CA GLU A 204 -0.77 13.55 -20.56
C GLU A 204 0.08 13.36 -19.29
N SER A 205 1.38 13.60 -19.43
CA SER A 205 2.31 13.57 -18.33
C SER A 205 2.07 14.74 -17.37
N LYS A 206 1.34 14.52 -16.26
CA LYS A 206 1.66 15.17 -14.99
C LYS A 206 3.11 14.80 -14.64
N GLY A 207 4.07 15.58 -15.15
CA GLY A 207 5.49 15.30 -15.04
C GLY A 207 5.96 15.15 -13.60
N LEU A 208 7.16 14.60 -13.41
CA LEU A 208 7.76 14.32 -12.09
C LEU A 208 7.68 15.52 -11.12
N TRP A 209 7.77 16.74 -11.65
CA TRP A 209 7.59 17.99 -10.91
C TRP A 209 6.17 18.19 -10.35
N GLY A 210 5.13 17.86 -11.13
CA GLY A 210 3.75 17.89 -10.64
C GLY A 210 3.50 16.88 -9.51
N ILE A 211 4.11 15.69 -9.61
CA ILE A 211 4.09 14.68 -8.53
C ILE A 211 4.80 15.23 -7.29
N PHE A 212 5.99 15.81 -7.46
CA PHE A 212 6.74 16.43 -6.37
C PHE A 212 5.93 17.52 -5.64
N PHE A 213 5.26 18.42 -6.37
CA PHE A 213 4.47 19.48 -5.74
C PHE A 213 3.21 18.95 -5.06
N ILE A 214 2.50 17.99 -5.65
CA ILE A 214 1.36 17.32 -4.99
C ILE A 214 1.81 16.62 -3.70
N ALA A 215 2.96 15.92 -3.75
CA ALA A 215 3.57 15.27 -2.59
C ALA A 215 4.02 16.25 -1.50
N PHE A 216 4.63 17.36 -1.90
CA PHE A 216 5.10 18.41 -1.00
C PHE A 216 3.92 19.10 -0.30
N LEU A 217 2.82 19.37 -1.02
CA LEU A 217 1.59 19.89 -0.42
C LEU A 217 0.92 18.87 0.51
N SER A 218 0.89 17.57 0.15
CA SER A 218 0.33 16.53 1.01
C SER A 218 1.19 16.25 2.25
N GLY A 219 2.51 16.44 2.17
CA GLY A 219 3.42 16.38 3.32
C GLY A 219 3.20 17.53 4.33
N PHE A 220 2.81 18.73 3.88
CA PHE A 220 2.36 19.78 4.79
C PHE A 220 1.01 19.49 5.44
N ALA A 221 0.08 18.85 4.72
CA ALA A 221 -1.16 18.36 5.33
C ALA A 221 -0.87 17.25 6.37
N ALA A 222 0.07 16.36 6.07
CA ALA A 222 0.55 15.32 6.98
C ALA A 222 1.16 15.86 8.28
N LEU A 223 1.83 17.02 8.27
CA LEU A 223 2.32 17.70 9.48
C LEU A 223 1.21 18.02 10.49
N LEU A 224 -0.02 18.24 10.02
CA LEU A 224 -1.19 18.55 10.84
C LEU A 224 -1.86 17.28 11.44
N THR A 225 -1.38 16.09 11.12
CA THR A 225 -1.92 14.83 11.67
C THR A 225 -1.55 14.68 13.15
N PRO A 226 -2.41 14.01 13.96
CA PRO A 226 -2.26 13.99 15.41
C PRO A 226 -0.99 13.30 15.91
N CYS A 227 -0.34 12.43 15.14
CA CYS A 227 0.89 11.76 15.60
C CYS A 227 2.17 12.57 15.30
N VAL A 228 2.11 13.51 14.33
CA VAL A 228 3.27 14.30 13.89
C VAL A 228 3.38 15.59 14.68
N PHE A 229 2.27 16.30 14.86
CA PHE A 229 2.25 17.59 15.55
C PHE A 229 2.81 17.54 16.99
N PRO A 230 2.52 16.53 17.84
CA PRO A 230 3.05 16.45 19.21
C PRO A 230 4.54 16.12 19.30
N MET A 231 5.15 15.61 18.22
CA MET A 231 6.60 15.41 18.16
C MET A 231 7.36 16.73 17.96
N ILE A 232 6.71 17.81 17.51
CA ILE A 232 7.37 19.12 17.32
C ILE A 232 7.90 19.69 18.66
N PRO A 233 7.13 19.75 19.77
CA PRO A 233 7.69 20.11 21.08
C PRO A 233 8.81 19.19 21.58
N LEU A 234 8.69 17.87 21.37
CA LEU A 234 9.65 16.88 21.86
C LEU A 234 11.00 17.01 21.15
N THR A 235 10.99 17.13 19.82
CA THR A 235 12.20 17.35 19.01
C THR A 235 12.88 18.67 19.35
N VAL A 236 12.14 19.76 19.54
CA VAL A 236 12.73 21.05 19.96
C VAL A 236 13.26 21.02 21.40
N SER A 237 12.63 20.26 22.30
CA SER A 237 13.16 20.01 23.65
C SER A 237 14.52 19.28 23.61
N PHE A 238 14.65 18.28 22.73
CA PHE A 238 15.91 17.58 22.49
C PHE A 238 17.01 18.53 21.96
N PHE A 239 16.72 19.32 20.92
CA PHE A 239 17.71 20.26 20.36
C PHE A 239 18.03 21.45 21.28
N THR A 240 17.11 21.90 22.14
CA THR A 240 17.41 22.95 23.14
C THR A 240 18.35 22.45 24.24
N LYS A 241 18.21 21.19 24.69
CA LYS A 241 19.13 20.57 25.66
C LYS A 241 20.54 20.32 25.09
N GLN A 242 20.64 19.85 23.83
CA GLN A 242 21.90 19.36 23.26
C GLN A 242 22.79 20.46 22.63
N SER A 243 22.24 21.64 22.33
CA SER A 243 22.93 22.68 21.55
C SER A 243 23.79 23.62 22.40
N LYS A 244 25.06 23.26 22.65
CA LYS A 244 26.02 24.13 23.37
C LYS A 244 26.30 25.49 22.70
N ASN A 245 26.17 25.59 21.37
CA ASN A 245 26.43 26.80 20.58
C ASN A 245 25.42 26.92 19.43
N ARG A 246 25.06 28.16 19.03
CA ARG A 246 24.06 28.42 17.96
C ARG A 246 24.41 27.76 16.62
N ALA A 247 25.68 27.81 16.20
CA ALA A 247 26.13 27.17 14.96
C ALA A 247 26.05 25.63 15.02
N ALA A 248 26.29 25.02 16.18
CA ALA A 248 26.14 23.58 16.38
C ALA A 248 24.66 23.16 16.35
N GLY A 249 23.77 23.95 16.95
CA GLY A 249 22.31 23.73 16.86
C GLY A 249 21.79 23.78 15.42
N ILE A 250 22.22 24.78 14.64
CA ILE A 250 21.88 24.88 13.21
C ILE A 250 22.37 23.64 12.42
N LYS A 251 23.63 23.22 12.64
CA LYS A 251 24.18 22.02 11.99
C LYS A 251 23.38 20.76 12.35
N ASN A 252 23.05 20.59 13.61
CA ASN A 252 22.29 19.44 14.10
C ASN A 252 20.84 19.42 13.55
N ALA A 253 20.20 20.59 13.46
CA ALA A 253 18.86 20.75 12.90
C ALA A 253 18.80 20.44 11.40
N ILE A 254 19.79 20.87 10.62
CA ILE A 254 19.90 20.53 9.18
C ILE A 254 20.10 19.03 9.01
N MET A 255 21.01 18.44 9.79
CA MET A 255 21.30 17.01 9.76
C MET A 255 20.07 16.16 10.13
N TYR A 256 19.27 16.62 11.09
CA TYR A 256 17.99 16.02 11.44
C TYR A 256 17.01 16.02 10.27
N GLY A 257 16.85 17.16 9.60
CA GLY A 257 16.02 17.27 8.39
C GLY A 257 16.48 16.34 7.26
N VAL A 258 17.80 16.26 7.02
CA VAL A 258 18.38 15.36 6.03
C VAL A 258 18.10 13.89 6.38
N PHE A 259 18.25 13.48 7.65
CA PHE A 259 17.93 12.11 8.05
C PHE A 259 16.44 11.79 7.92
N ILE A 260 15.52 12.73 8.19
CA ILE A 260 14.09 12.53 7.91
C ILE A 260 13.88 12.24 6.42
N VAL A 261 14.45 13.06 5.52
CA VAL A 261 14.31 12.86 4.07
C VAL A 261 14.88 11.51 3.63
N VAL A 262 16.12 11.18 4.03
CA VAL A 262 16.77 9.91 3.67
C VAL A 262 15.98 8.72 4.19
N ILE A 263 15.55 8.72 5.45
CA ILE A 263 14.81 7.61 6.04
C ILE A 263 13.46 7.42 5.35
N TYR A 264 12.71 8.50 5.06
CA TYR A 264 11.43 8.38 4.35
C TYR A 264 11.58 7.88 2.91
N VAL A 265 12.55 8.41 2.16
CA VAL A 265 12.80 7.97 0.78
C VAL A 265 13.23 6.51 0.77
N LEU A 266 14.10 6.10 1.70
CA LEU A 266 14.52 4.70 1.86
C LEU A 266 13.33 3.82 2.24
N LEU A 267 12.56 4.17 3.27
CA LEU A 267 11.40 3.38 3.73
C LEU A 267 10.37 3.22 2.60
N GLY A 268 10.06 4.29 1.88
CA GLY A 268 9.14 4.25 0.74
C GLY A 268 9.66 3.39 -0.42
N SER A 269 10.93 3.55 -0.79
CA SER A 269 11.53 2.78 -1.89
C SER A 269 11.66 1.30 -1.55
N VAL A 270 12.07 0.97 -0.31
CA VAL A 270 12.18 -0.41 0.18
C VAL A 270 10.81 -1.07 0.31
N ILE A 271 9.79 -0.37 0.83
CA ILE A 271 8.44 -0.95 0.93
C ILE A 271 7.85 -1.23 -0.45
N VAL A 272 7.99 -0.30 -1.41
CA VAL A 272 7.53 -0.50 -2.79
C VAL A 272 8.32 -1.61 -3.49
N GLY A 273 9.64 -1.65 -3.33
CA GLY A 273 10.53 -2.62 -3.97
C GLY A 273 10.39 -4.05 -3.45
N ILE A 274 10.28 -4.24 -2.13
CA ILE A 274 10.16 -5.58 -1.51
C ILE A 274 8.72 -6.11 -1.60
N PHE A 275 7.72 -5.28 -1.33
CA PHE A 275 6.35 -5.78 -1.14
C PHE A 275 5.43 -5.53 -2.35
N GLY A 276 5.85 -4.70 -3.32
CA GLY A 276 5.03 -4.25 -4.45
C GLY A 276 3.99 -3.19 -4.05
N ALA A 277 3.49 -2.44 -5.04
CA ALA A 277 2.59 -1.31 -4.79
C ALA A 277 1.25 -1.69 -4.13
N ASP A 278 0.74 -2.92 -4.35
CA ASP A 278 -0.45 -3.46 -3.65
C ASP A 278 -0.31 -3.46 -2.14
N SER A 279 0.91 -3.69 -1.62
CA SER A 279 1.09 -3.96 -0.19
C SER A 279 0.91 -2.71 0.68
N LEU A 280 1.07 -1.51 0.12
CA LEU A 280 0.74 -0.26 0.82
C LEU A 280 -0.78 -0.11 1.02
N ASN A 281 -1.57 -0.47 0.00
CA ASN A 281 -3.03 -0.49 0.10
C ASN A 281 -3.51 -1.64 1.00
N ALA A 282 -2.94 -2.84 0.84
CA ALA A 282 -3.22 -3.99 1.69
C ALA A 282 -2.89 -3.73 3.17
N LEU A 283 -1.84 -2.96 3.46
CA LEU A 283 -1.48 -2.52 4.81
C LEU A 283 -2.45 -1.44 5.35
N SER A 284 -2.84 -0.46 4.53
CA SER A 284 -3.84 0.55 4.93
C SER A 284 -5.24 -0.05 5.17
N THR A 285 -5.58 -1.15 4.50
CA THR A 285 -6.83 -1.91 4.70
C THR A 285 -6.67 -3.09 5.68
N ASN A 286 -5.47 -3.29 6.26
CA ASN A 286 -5.22 -4.43 7.13
C ASN A 286 -5.94 -4.28 8.47
N VAL A 287 -6.69 -5.31 8.87
CA VAL A 287 -7.50 -5.34 10.09
C VAL A 287 -6.63 -5.17 11.34
N TRP A 288 -5.55 -5.95 11.47
CA TRP A 288 -4.66 -5.90 12.64
C TRP A 288 -3.94 -4.56 12.74
N PHE A 289 -3.47 -4.02 11.61
CA PHE A 289 -2.88 -2.68 11.55
C PHE A 289 -3.88 -1.63 12.05
N ASN A 290 -5.08 -1.57 11.47
CA ASN A 290 -6.10 -0.60 11.85
C ASN A 290 -6.53 -0.73 13.33
N VAL A 291 -6.62 -1.95 13.88
CA VAL A 291 -6.96 -2.19 15.30
C VAL A 291 -5.83 -1.76 16.25
N ILE A 292 -4.58 -2.09 15.95
CA ILE A 292 -3.42 -1.63 16.76
C ILE A 292 -3.36 -0.10 16.77
N PHE A 293 -3.65 0.53 15.63
CA PHE A 293 -3.67 1.98 15.50
C PHE A 293 -4.82 2.62 16.26
N PHE A 294 -6.02 2.05 16.23
CA PHE A 294 -7.12 2.50 17.06
C PHE A 294 -6.71 2.53 18.55
N LEU A 295 -6.13 1.44 19.07
CA LEU A 295 -5.68 1.36 20.46
C LEU A 295 -4.59 2.40 20.78
N LEU A 296 -3.60 2.55 19.90
CA LEU A 296 -2.51 3.51 20.04
C LEU A 296 -3.00 4.98 20.03
N LEU A 297 -3.89 5.33 19.11
CA LEU A 297 -4.50 6.67 19.03
C LEU A 297 -5.42 6.95 20.22
N VAL A 298 -6.14 5.95 20.74
CA VAL A 298 -6.92 6.09 21.98
C VAL A 298 -6.00 6.39 23.17
N VAL A 299 -4.86 5.70 23.30
CA VAL A 299 -3.88 5.95 24.36
C VAL A 299 -3.30 7.38 24.27
N PHE A 300 -2.94 7.85 23.07
CA PHE A 300 -2.47 9.23 22.88
C PHE A 300 -3.55 10.27 23.14
N ALA A 301 -4.78 10.06 22.64
CA ALA A 301 -5.91 10.95 22.88
C ALA A 301 -6.21 11.10 24.39
N VAL A 302 -6.24 9.99 25.14
CA VAL A 302 -6.41 9.99 26.60
C VAL A 302 -5.25 10.71 27.31
N SER A 303 -4.03 10.63 26.76
CA SER A 303 -2.89 11.42 27.27
C SER A 303 -3.04 12.92 27.02
N PHE A 304 -3.48 13.36 25.83
CA PHE A 304 -3.69 14.78 25.53
C PHE A 304 -4.90 15.39 26.24
N LEU A 305 -5.92 14.58 26.59
CA LEU A 305 -6.99 14.97 27.50
C LEU A 305 -6.53 15.11 28.96
N GLY A 306 -5.29 14.70 29.27
CA GLY A 306 -4.63 14.94 30.55
C GLY A 306 -4.97 13.92 31.64
N ALA A 307 -5.38 12.70 31.28
CA ALA A 307 -5.58 11.61 32.24
C ALA A 307 -4.23 11.06 32.77
N PHE A 308 -3.21 11.01 31.91
CA PHE A 308 -1.81 10.77 32.26
C PHE A 308 -0.92 11.45 31.23
N GLU A 309 0.19 12.06 31.65
CA GLU A 309 1.25 12.42 30.70
C GLU A 309 2.08 11.18 30.39
N ILE A 310 2.26 10.84 29.11
CA ILE A 310 3.22 9.79 28.68
C ILE A 310 4.63 10.34 28.91
N THR A 311 5.05 10.25 30.17
CA THR A 311 6.42 10.41 30.61
C THR A 311 7.11 9.07 30.43
N LEU A 312 8.25 9.06 29.73
CA LEU A 312 9.02 7.83 29.57
C LEU A 312 9.42 7.33 30.96
N PRO A 313 9.28 6.02 31.28
CA PRO A 313 9.65 5.50 32.59
C PRO A 313 11.05 5.96 32.96
N GLN A 314 11.28 6.41 34.20
CA GLN A 314 12.54 7.06 34.60
C GLN A 314 13.79 6.24 34.23
N SER A 315 13.67 4.90 34.23
CA SER A 315 14.70 3.96 33.77
C SER A 315 14.98 4.05 32.27
N TRP A 316 13.96 4.15 31.41
CA TRP A 316 14.14 4.36 29.97
C TRP A 316 14.55 5.80 29.67
N SER A 317 13.96 6.80 30.33
CA SER A 317 14.36 8.21 30.20
C SER A 317 15.82 8.42 30.57
N ASN A 318 16.33 7.80 31.64
CA ASN A 318 17.76 7.89 32.01
C ASN A 318 18.67 7.11 31.05
N LYS A 319 18.17 6.03 30.42
CA LYS A 319 18.93 5.24 29.42
C LYS A 319 18.98 5.94 28.06
N VAL A 320 17.92 6.67 27.71
CA VAL A 320 17.83 7.55 26.55
C VAL A 320 18.61 8.85 26.78
N ASP A 321 18.51 9.50 27.94
CA ASP A 321 19.34 10.68 28.28
C ASP A 321 20.83 10.29 28.34
N SER A 322 21.23 9.13 28.89
CA SER A 322 22.64 8.69 28.85
C SER A 322 23.14 8.27 27.46
N GLN A 323 22.25 7.89 26.52
CA GLN A 323 22.58 7.79 25.09
C GLN A 323 22.53 9.13 24.36
N ALA A 324 21.72 10.10 24.80
CA ALA A 324 21.69 11.46 24.28
C ALA A 324 22.94 12.26 24.73
N ASP A 325 23.45 11.98 25.93
CA ASP A 325 24.74 12.45 26.47
C ASP A 325 25.95 11.83 25.75
N ARG A 326 25.80 10.68 25.07
CA ARG A 326 26.79 10.24 24.06
C ARG A 326 26.85 11.18 22.84
N GLY A 327 25.91 12.11 22.70
CA GLY A 327 26.10 13.41 22.06
C GLY A 327 26.67 13.41 20.65
N GLY A 328 25.83 13.24 19.62
CA GLY A 328 26.28 13.39 18.24
C GLY A 328 25.30 12.91 17.18
N ILE A 329 25.85 12.67 15.99
CA ILE A 329 25.15 12.30 14.75
C ILE A 329 24.21 11.10 14.97
N ILE A 330 24.66 10.09 15.71
CA ILE A 330 23.93 8.85 15.99
C ILE A 330 22.61 9.12 16.74
N GLY A 331 22.61 10.00 17.74
CA GLY A 331 21.39 10.35 18.48
C GLY A 331 20.37 11.10 17.62
N ILE A 332 20.85 11.93 16.69
CA ILE A 332 20.02 12.66 15.72
C ILE A 332 19.39 11.68 14.72
N PHE A 333 20.13 10.67 14.27
CA PHE A 333 19.63 9.61 13.39
C PHE A 333 18.52 8.77 14.05
N PHE A 334 18.72 8.26 15.27
CA PHE A 334 17.69 7.47 15.96
C PHE A 334 16.43 8.27 16.28
N MET A 335 16.55 9.57 16.60
CA MET A 335 15.39 10.46 16.75
C MET A 335 14.66 10.74 15.42
N ALA A 336 15.37 10.75 14.30
CA ALA A 336 14.74 10.90 12.97
C ALA A 336 14.03 9.60 12.57
N LEU A 337 14.62 8.44 12.86
CA LEU A 337 14.04 7.13 12.65
C LEU A 337 12.76 6.91 13.48
N ALA A 338 12.79 7.26 14.77
CA ALA A 338 11.63 7.18 15.64
C ALA A 338 10.48 8.07 15.15
N LEU A 339 10.77 9.33 14.75
CA LEU A 339 9.77 10.21 14.13
C LEU A 339 9.23 9.59 12.84
N ALA A 340 10.10 9.10 11.95
CA ALA A 340 9.69 8.55 10.66
C ALA A 340 8.80 7.31 10.82
N ILE A 341 9.09 6.40 11.74
CA ILE A 341 8.25 5.21 11.99
C ILE A 341 6.87 5.62 12.52
N VAL A 342 6.82 6.47 13.55
CA VAL A 342 5.57 6.94 14.19
C VAL A 342 4.74 7.87 13.30
N SER A 343 5.38 8.56 12.35
CA SER A 343 4.72 9.43 11.38
C SER A 343 4.31 8.68 10.11
N PHE A 344 5.14 7.78 9.55
CA PHE A 344 4.76 6.92 8.42
C PHE A 344 3.50 6.10 8.75
N SER A 345 3.45 5.60 9.98
CA SER A 345 2.28 5.04 10.63
C SER A 345 0.97 5.81 10.37
N CYS A 346 0.87 7.09 10.71
CA CYS A 346 -0.36 7.87 10.53
C CYS A 346 -0.51 8.51 9.14
N THR A 347 0.58 8.60 8.38
CA THR A 347 0.62 9.18 7.03
C THR A 347 0.49 8.14 5.93
N GLY A 348 0.53 6.84 6.27
CA GLY A 348 0.47 5.69 5.38
C GLY A 348 -0.61 5.75 4.30
N PRO A 349 -1.86 6.17 4.60
CA PRO A 349 -2.89 6.31 3.56
C PRO A 349 -2.60 7.43 2.55
N ILE A 350 -2.00 8.54 3.00
CA ILE A 350 -1.59 9.67 2.13
C ILE A 350 -0.38 9.26 1.29
N VAL A 351 0.59 8.61 1.92
CA VAL A 351 1.82 8.11 1.28
C VAL A 351 1.51 6.98 0.28
N GLY A 352 0.61 6.06 0.62
CA GLY A 352 0.18 4.95 -0.23
C GLY A 352 -0.56 5.45 -1.48
N THR A 353 -1.54 6.34 -1.33
CA THR A 353 -2.23 6.93 -2.48
C THR A 353 -1.29 7.73 -3.38
N LEU A 354 -0.34 8.47 -2.80
CA LEU A 354 0.72 9.16 -3.54
C LEU A 354 1.64 8.19 -4.29
N LEU A 355 2.11 7.13 -3.62
CA LEU A 355 3.01 6.13 -4.18
C LEU A 355 2.34 5.35 -5.31
N VAL A 356 1.03 5.08 -5.22
CA VAL A 356 0.25 4.44 -6.29
C VAL A 356 0.03 5.40 -7.49
N GLU A 357 -0.33 6.67 -7.29
CA GLU A 357 -0.38 7.66 -8.40
C GLU A 357 1.00 7.91 -9.04
N SER A 358 2.08 7.66 -8.28
CA SER A 358 3.45 7.77 -8.78
C SER A 358 3.90 6.50 -9.51
N ALA A 359 3.53 5.32 -9.00
CA ALA A 359 3.89 4.03 -9.59
C ALA A 359 3.17 3.78 -10.92
N SER A 360 1.92 4.22 -11.07
CA SER A 360 1.17 4.13 -12.33
C SER A 360 1.76 4.93 -13.50
N LYS A 361 2.79 5.75 -13.25
CA LYS A 361 3.57 6.48 -14.27
C LYS A 361 4.95 5.88 -14.54
N GLY A 362 5.35 4.87 -13.77
CA GLY A 362 6.64 4.19 -13.91
C GLY A 362 7.87 5.02 -13.51
N GLY A 363 9.03 4.36 -13.57
CA GLY A 363 10.35 4.98 -13.34
C GLY A 363 10.53 5.59 -11.95
N ILE A 364 11.27 6.71 -11.88
CA ILE A 364 11.64 7.37 -10.61
C ILE A 364 10.50 8.15 -9.93
N ALA A 365 9.29 8.13 -10.49
CA ALA A 365 8.15 8.88 -9.96
C ALA A 365 7.84 8.61 -8.47
N PRO A 366 7.85 7.36 -7.96
CA PRO A 366 7.67 7.07 -6.54
C PRO A 366 8.74 7.72 -5.64
N ILE A 367 10.00 7.70 -6.08
CA ILE A 367 11.13 8.29 -5.35
C ILE A 367 10.97 9.82 -5.29
N VAL A 368 10.62 10.45 -6.41
CA VAL A 368 10.37 11.91 -6.48
C VAL A 368 9.18 12.32 -5.62
N GLY A 369 8.11 11.51 -5.59
CA GLY A 369 6.98 11.69 -4.68
C GLY A 369 7.41 11.62 -3.20
N MET A 370 8.13 10.57 -2.80
CA MET A 370 8.62 10.43 -1.42
C MET A 370 9.60 11.53 -1.02
N LEU A 371 10.42 12.02 -1.94
CA LEU A 371 11.33 13.14 -1.70
C LEU A 371 10.55 14.44 -1.45
N GLY A 372 9.51 14.73 -2.26
CA GLY A 372 8.62 15.87 -2.04
C GLY A 372 7.88 15.79 -0.70
N PHE A 373 7.26 14.64 -0.41
CA PHE A 373 6.53 14.39 0.83
C PHE A 373 7.40 14.55 2.07
N SER A 374 8.58 13.90 2.08
CA SER A 374 9.49 13.92 3.23
C SER A 374 10.17 15.27 3.43
N LEU A 375 10.47 16.02 2.36
CA LEU A 375 10.99 17.37 2.45
C LEU A 375 10.00 18.33 3.12
N ALA A 376 8.70 18.20 2.80
CA ALA A 376 7.65 19.01 3.42
C ALA A 376 7.48 18.73 4.92
N ILE A 377 7.65 17.49 5.36
CA ILE A 377 7.68 17.16 6.80
C ILE A 377 9.00 17.65 7.43
N ALA A 378 10.15 17.40 6.81
CA ALA A 378 11.45 17.73 7.36
C ALA A 378 11.66 19.25 7.58
N LEU A 379 11.13 20.10 6.69
CA LEU A 379 11.38 21.53 6.68
C LEU A 379 10.86 22.25 7.96
N PRO A 380 9.60 22.08 8.41
CA PRO A 380 9.12 22.58 9.70
C PRO A 380 9.96 22.11 10.90
N PHE A 381 10.28 20.82 11.00
CA PHE A 381 11.04 20.27 12.11
C PHE A 381 12.48 20.84 12.14
N ALA A 382 13.16 20.87 11.01
CA ALA A 382 14.48 21.49 10.87
C ALA A 382 14.43 22.99 11.19
N LEU A 383 13.39 23.71 10.75
CA LEU A 383 13.23 25.14 11.02
C LEU A 383 13.02 25.44 12.51
N PHE A 384 12.13 24.70 13.19
CA PHE A 384 11.91 24.86 14.62
C PHE A 384 13.12 24.47 15.47
N ALA A 385 13.88 23.44 15.06
CA ALA A 385 15.15 23.08 15.68
C ALA A 385 16.27 24.11 15.41
N MET A 386 16.29 24.74 14.23
CA MET A 386 17.27 25.76 13.84
C MET A 386 17.06 27.09 14.59
N PHE A 387 15.80 27.42 14.93
CA PHE A 387 15.44 28.63 15.67
C PHE A 387 14.72 28.31 16.99
N PRO A 388 15.40 27.76 18.02
CA PRO A 388 14.77 27.51 19.32
C PRO A 388 14.26 28.79 20.00
N GLY A 389 14.84 29.95 19.67
CA GLY A 389 14.33 31.26 20.11
C GLY A 389 12.93 31.61 19.59
N TRP A 390 12.47 30.96 18.51
CA TRP A 390 11.09 31.10 18.03
C TRP A 390 10.11 30.39 18.97
N MET A 391 10.52 29.25 19.55
CA MET A 391 9.78 28.57 20.63
C MET A 391 9.66 29.47 21.87
N ASN A 392 10.73 30.20 22.23
CA ASN A 392 10.70 31.20 23.30
C ASN A 392 9.83 32.44 22.99
N SER A 393 9.40 32.62 21.74
CA SER A 393 8.47 33.67 21.33
C SER A 393 7.00 33.20 21.25
N LEU A 394 6.77 31.89 21.33
CA LEU A 394 5.44 31.36 21.64
C LEU A 394 5.12 31.68 23.11
N PRO A 395 3.84 31.98 23.44
CA PRO A 395 3.47 32.27 24.81
C PRO A 395 3.83 31.08 25.71
N LYS A 396 4.41 31.37 26.89
CA LYS A 396 4.69 30.35 27.92
C LYS A 396 3.45 29.48 28.13
N SER A 397 3.69 28.20 28.43
CA SER A 397 2.72 27.12 28.62
C SER A 397 1.66 27.37 29.71
N GLY A 398 0.75 28.29 29.45
CA GLY A 398 -0.48 28.54 30.20
C GLY A 398 -1.70 27.90 29.53
N GLY A 399 -2.90 28.32 29.92
CA GLY A 399 -4.18 27.70 29.52
C GLY A 399 -4.40 27.53 28.01
N TRP A 400 -3.82 28.40 27.18
CA TRP A 400 -3.91 28.27 25.73
C TRP A 400 -3.22 26.99 25.20
N LEU A 401 -2.05 26.62 25.73
CA LEU A 401 -1.38 25.39 25.31
C LEU A 401 -2.17 24.15 25.75
N ASN A 402 -2.77 24.18 26.94
CA ASN A 402 -3.67 23.10 27.37
C ASN A 402 -4.91 23.02 26.48
N THR A 403 -5.50 24.16 26.10
CA THR A 403 -6.62 24.22 25.14
C THR A 403 -6.26 23.57 23.80
N VAL A 404 -5.03 23.77 23.31
CA VAL A 404 -4.54 23.13 22.08
C VAL A 404 -4.31 21.62 22.27
N LYS A 405 -3.69 21.18 23.38
CA LYS A 405 -3.56 19.74 23.71
C LYS A 405 -4.93 19.05 23.69
N VAL A 406 -5.90 19.58 24.43
CA VAL A 406 -7.24 19.01 24.55
C VAL A 406 -7.98 18.99 23.21
N PHE A 407 -7.88 20.07 22.42
CA PHE A 407 -8.45 20.12 21.06
C PHE A 407 -7.88 19.01 20.17
N LEU A 408 -6.55 18.79 20.19
CA LEU A 408 -5.91 17.72 19.45
C LEU A 408 -6.30 16.33 19.98
N GLY A 409 -6.42 16.14 21.30
CA GLY A 409 -6.88 14.88 21.88
C GLY A 409 -8.29 14.47 21.45
N PHE A 410 -9.23 15.42 21.36
CA PHE A 410 -10.56 15.14 20.81
C PHE A 410 -10.53 14.83 19.30
N LEU A 411 -9.68 15.52 18.51
CA LEU A 411 -9.50 15.19 17.09
C LEU A 411 -8.86 13.81 16.89
N GLU A 412 -7.88 13.46 17.71
CA GLU A 412 -7.21 12.15 17.67
C GLU A 412 -8.18 11.02 18.06
N LEU A 413 -9.02 11.24 19.07
CA LEU A 413 -10.09 10.30 19.43
C LEU A 413 -11.09 10.08 18.28
N ALA A 414 -11.52 11.15 17.61
CA ALA A 414 -12.40 11.05 16.44
C ALA A 414 -11.74 10.25 15.29
N LEU A 415 -10.45 10.49 15.04
CA LEU A 415 -9.66 9.77 14.05
C LEU A 415 -9.43 8.30 14.45
N ALA A 416 -9.23 7.99 15.73
CA ALA A 416 -9.11 6.61 16.20
C ALA A 416 -10.33 5.77 15.82
N PHE A 417 -11.54 6.29 16.03
CA PHE A 417 -12.78 5.62 15.60
C PHE A 417 -12.91 5.45 14.08
N LYS A 418 -12.21 6.25 13.26
CA LYS A 418 -12.12 6.01 11.80
C LYS A 418 -11.25 4.80 11.47
N PHE A 419 -10.14 4.58 12.18
CA PHE A 419 -9.34 3.35 12.01
C PHE A 419 -10.16 2.11 12.43
N LEU A 420 -10.90 2.18 13.54
CA LEU A 420 -11.76 1.08 13.96
C LEU A 420 -12.91 0.82 12.97
N SER A 421 -13.56 1.87 12.44
CA SER A 421 -14.58 1.77 11.41
C SER A 421 -14.06 1.17 10.10
N ASN A 422 -12.80 1.45 9.71
CA ASN A 422 -12.18 0.78 8.55
C ASN A 422 -12.00 -0.72 8.79
N ALA A 423 -11.61 -1.14 10.00
CA ALA A 423 -11.48 -2.56 10.35
C ALA A 423 -12.85 -3.27 10.36
N ASP A 424 -13.89 -2.61 10.89
CA ASP A 424 -15.28 -3.10 10.88
C ASP A 424 -15.80 -3.28 9.43
N LEU A 425 -15.61 -2.29 8.57
CA LEU A 425 -15.97 -2.31 7.14
C LEU A 425 -15.28 -3.44 6.37
N VAL A 426 -13.99 -3.69 6.62
CA VAL A 426 -13.23 -4.74 5.91
C VAL A 426 -13.61 -6.15 6.40
N LEU A 427 -14.05 -6.29 7.66
CA LEU A 427 -14.55 -7.56 8.20
C LEU A 427 -16.05 -7.80 8.00
N GLN A 428 -16.83 -6.76 7.62
CA GLN A 428 -18.30 -6.80 7.52
C GLN A 428 -18.94 -7.25 8.85
N LEU A 429 -18.46 -6.73 9.99
CA LEU A 429 -18.95 -7.10 11.33
C LEU A 429 -20.23 -6.38 11.76
N HIS A 430 -20.58 -5.27 11.10
CA HIS A 430 -21.76 -4.45 11.41
C HIS A 430 -21.79 -3.91 12.86
N TRP A 431 -20.62 -3.55 13.43
CA TRP A 431 -20.57 -2.93 14.77
C TRP A 431 -20.51 -1.40 14.72
N ILE A 432 -19.95 -0.82 13.64
CA ILE A 432 -19.79 0.63 13.48
C ILE A 432 -20.37 1.06 12.14
N GLU A 433 -21.67 0.83 12.00
CA GLU A 433 -22.47 1.34 10.90
C GLU A 433 -22.51 2.88 10.90
N ARG A 434 -22.95 3.47 9.78
CA ARG A 434 -22.90 4.92 9.52
C ARG A 434 -23.50 5.77 10.64
N GLU A 435 -24.63 5.36 11.20
CA GLU A 435 -25.35 6.04 12.28
C GLU A 435 -24.54 6.03 13.58
N MET A 436 -23.99 4.87 13.96
CA MET A 436 -23.14 4.71 15.15
C MET A 436 -21.85 5.54 15.00
N PHE A 437 -21.22 5.50 13.83
CA PHE A 437 -20.04 6.30 13.52
C PHE A 437 -20.30 7.80 13.67
N LEU A 438 -21.39 8.29 13.08
CA LEU A 438 -21.78 9.71 13.15
C LEU A 438 -22.21 10.11 14.56
N ALA A 439 -22.89 9.24 15.31
CA ALA A 439 -23.26 9.49 16.71
C ALA A 439 -22.02 9.66 17.61
N ILE A 440 -21.01 8.79 17.45
CA ILE A 440 -19.72 8.91 18.15
C ILE A 440 -19.03 10.23 17.78
N TRP A 441 -18.98 10.58 16.49
CA TRP A 441 -18.40 11.84 16.03
C TRP A 441 -19.14 13.07 16.57
N ILE A 442 -20.48 13.08 16.56
CA ILE A 442 -21.30 14.15 17.11
C ILE A 442 -21.10 14.29 18.62
N ALA A 443 -20.96 13.19 19.35
CA ALA A 443 -20.65 13.21 20.78
C ALA A 443 -19.26 13.81 21.07
N ILE A 444 -18.24 13.40 20.31
CA ILE A 444 -16.86 13.90 20.44
C ILE A 444 -16.78 15.40 20.11
N PHE A 445 -17.26 15.82 18.93
CA PHE A 445 -17.22 17.23 18.51
C PHE A 445 -18.19 18.12 19.30
N GLY A 446 -19.32 17.58 19.77
CA GLY A 446 -20.22 18.26 20.70
C GLY A 446 -19.57 18.53 22.05
N THR A 447 -18.88 17.53 22.63
CA THR A 447 -18.13 17.68 23.88
C THR A 447 -16.97 18.67 23.71
N LEU A 448 -16.27 18.63 22.57
CA LEU A 448 -15.24 19.61 22.20
C LEU A 448 -15.80 21.03 22.09
N ALA A 449 -17.00 21.23 21.51
CA ALA A 449 -17.65 22.53 21.47
C ALA A 449 -17.97 23.05 22.89
N PHE A 450 -18.55 22.21 23.76
CA PHE A 450 -18.81 22.57 25.16
C PHE A 450 -17.52 22.86 25.96
N TYR A 451 -16.44 22.13 25.71
CA TYR A 451 -15.12 22.42 26.25
C TYR A 451 -14.63 23.80 25.77
N LEU A 452 -14.70 24.09 24.46
CA LEU A 452 -14.28 25.38 23.91
C LEU A 452 -15.11 26.55 24.47
N PHE A 453 -16.42 26.38 24.68
CA PHE A 453 -17.27 27.35 25.40
C PHE A 453 -17.03 27.41 26.92
N GLY A 454 -16.06 26.68 27.47
CA GLY A 454 -15.69 26.73 28.88
C GLY A 454 -16.72 26.11 29.84
N LYS A 455 -17.68 25.32 29.32
CA LYS A 455 -18.67 24.59 30.14
C LYS A 455 -18.07 23.35 30.80
N ILE A 456 -17.04 22.78 30.19
CA ILE A 456 -16.26 21.64 30.70
C ILE A 456 -14.83 22.13 30.96
N LYS A 457 -14.27 21.74 32.12
CA LYS A 457 -12.88 21.98 32.51
C LYS A 457 -12.19 20.64 32.78
N LEU A 458 -10.96 20.50 32.33
CA LEU A 458 -10.11 19.33 32.58
C LEU A 458 -9.05 19.65 33.65
N PRO A 459 -8.40 18.64 34.28
CA PRO A 459 -7.54 18.84 35.45
C PRO A 459 -6.38 19.82 35.28
N HIS A 460 -5.94 20.03 34.03
CA HIS A 460 -4.80 20.87 33.66
C HIS A 460 -5.21 22.26 33.11
N ASP A 461 -6.49 22.63 33.15
CA ASP A 461 -6.96 23.95 32.70
C ASP A 461 -6.71 25.05 33.76
N SER A 462 -6.36 26.25 33.28
CA SER A 462 -6.34 27.47 34.06
C SER A 462 -7.75 27.93 34.44
N ASN A 463 -7.90 28.51 35.64
CA ASN A 463 -9.12 29.21 36.03
C ASN A 463 -9.18 30.61 35.38
N GLU A 464 -9.51 30.63 34.09
CA GLU A 464 -9.77 31.87 33.34
C GLU A 464 -11.26 32.25 33.42
N ASN A 465 -11.54 33.49 33.85
CA ASN A 465 -12.91 33.98 34.02
C ASN A 465 -13.58 34.45 32.71
N ASN A 466 -12.82 34.60 31.62
CA ASN A 466 -13.29 35.11 30.34
C ASN A 466 -12.83 34.21 29.19
N ILE A 467 -13.73 33.88 28.27
CA ILE A 467 -13.41 33.08 27.08
C ILE A 467 -12.68 33.97 26.06
N SER A 468 -11.53 33.52 25.56
CA SER A 468 -10.82 34.26 24.50
C SER A 468 -11.59 34.21 23.17
N VAL A 469 -11.54 35.29 22.39
CA VAL A 469 -12.23 35.39 21.08
C VAL A 469 -11.81 34.26 20.13
N GLY A 470 -10.54 33.83 20.18
CA GLY A 470 -10.06 32.69 19.40
C GLY A 470 -10.69 31.35 19.82
N ARG A 471 -10.78 31.07 21.13
CA ARG A 471 -11.42 29.86 21.66
C ARG A 471 -12.92 29.85 21.37
N LEU A 472 -13.59 31.01 21.48
CA LEU A 472 -15.00 31.17 21.11
C LEU A 472 -15.25 30.95 19.61
N SER A 473 -14.42 31.57 18.74
CA SER A 473 -14.54 31.42 17.29
C SER A 473 -14.30 29.98 16.84
N LEU A 474 -13.33 29.28 17.45
CA LEU A 474 -13.09 27.86 17.18
C LEU A 474 -14.25 27.00 17.67
N GLY A 475 -14.80 27.30 18.85
CA GLY A 475 -15.99 26.62 19.39
C GLY A 475 -17.22 26.77 18.50
N LEU A 476 -17.43 27.95 17.89
CA LEU A 476 -18.50 28.18 16.92
C LEU A 476 -18.30 27.39 15.62
N VAL A 477 -17.07 27.31 15.10
CA VAL A 477 -16.75 26.49 13.91
C VAL A 477 -16.96 25.00 14.20
N VAL A 478 -16.48 24.51 15.34
CA VAL A 478 -16.70 23.12 15.78
C VAL A 478 -18.20 22.84 15.95
N LEU A 479 -18.95 23.73 16.61
CA LEU A 479 -20.40 23.56 16.78
C LEU A 479 -21.14 23.54 15.43
N ALA A 480 -20.79 24.42 14.49
CA ALA A 480 -21.36 24.42 13.16
C ALA A 480 -21.07 23.12 12.39
N PHE A 481 -19.86 22.56 12.54
CA PHE A 481 -19.52 21.25 12.01
C PHE A 481 -20.33 20.12 12.68
N THR A 482 -20.46 20.11 14.02
CA THR A 482 -21.30 19.14 14.74
C THR A 482 -22.75 19.18 14.25
N ILE A 483 -23.33 20.37 14.08
CA ILE A 483 -24.70 20.55 13.58
C ILE A 483 -24.84 20.04 12.13
N TYR A 484 -23.82 20.25 11.29
CA TYR A 484 -23.79 19.74 9.91
C TYR A 484 -23.75 18.21 9.84
N LEU A 485 -23.19 17.51 10.85
CA LEU A 485 -23.21 16.04 10.89
C LEU A 485 -24.59 15.46 11.25
N ILE A 486 -25.41 16.18 12.01
CA ILE A 486 -26.69 15.68 12.55
C ILE A 486 -27.61 15.10 11.45
N PRO A 487 -27.89 15.77 10.32
CA PRO A 487 -28.71 15.20 9.24
C PRO A 487 -28.17 13.89 8.66
N GLY A 488 -26.86 13.62 8.76
CA GLY A 488 -26.25 12.41 8.22
C GLY A 488 -26.69 11.11 8.92
N ILE A 489 -27.17 11.18 10.17
CA ILE A 489 -27.79 10.05 10.89
C ILE A 489 -29.10 9.61 10.19
N TRP A 490 -29.78 10.52 9.49
CA TRP A 490 -30.99 10.22 8.71
C TRP A 490 -30.68 10.03 7.22
N GLY A 491 -29.50 9.51 6.88
CA GLY A 491 -29.12 9.19 5.49
C GLY A 491 -28.78 10.41 4.61
N ALA A 492 -28.72 11.63 5.15
CA ALA A 492 -28.39 12.80 4.32
C ALA A 492 -26.96 12.71 3.73
N PRO A 493 -26.73 13.15 2.47
CA PRO A 493 -25.43 13.09 1.83
C PRO A 493 -24.48 14.18 2.38
N LEU A 494 -23.52 13.78 3.21
CA LEU A 494 -22.56 14.68 3.87
C LEU A 494 -21.40 15.12 2.95
N LYS A 495 -21.70 15.81 1.85
CA LYS A 495 -20.75 16.24 0.79
C LYS A 495 -19.42 16.85 1.26
N LEU A 496 -19.37 17.60 2.37
CA LEU A 496 -18.11 18.17 2.91
C LEU A 496 -17.11 17.12 3.43
N ILE A 497 -17.58 15.97 3.88
CA ILE A 497 -16.76 14.86 4.37
C ILE A 497 -16.94 13.60 3.51
N SER A 498 -17.24 13.79 2.22
CA SER A 498 -17.58 12.69 1.31
C SER A 498 -16.47 11.62 1.25
N GLY A 499 -16.86 10.36 1.39
CA GLY A 499 -15.97 9.19 1.44
C GLY A 499 -15.24 8.96 2.76
N PHE A 500 -15.49 9.79 3.79
CA PHE A 500 -14.95 9.61 5.13
C PHE A 500 -15.82 8.75 6.06
N PRO A 501 -17.14 9.00 6.25
CA PRO A 501 -18.00 8.10 7.03
C PRO A 501 -18.27 6.79 6.27
N PRO A 502 -18.80 5.75 6.94
CA PRO A 502 -19.32 4.57 6.25
C PRO A 502 -20.35 4.94 5.17
N PRO A 503 -20.37 4.21 4.04
CA PRO A 503 -21.28 4.46 2.93
C PRO A 503 -22.74 4.12 3.32
N LEU A 504 -23.71 4.63 2.53
CA LEU A 504 -25.14 4.46 2.84
C LEU A 504 -25.65 3.01 2.79
N ASN A 505 -24.94 2.11 2.12
CA ASN A 505 -25.22 0.68 2.12
C ASN A 505 -24.67 -0.06 3.37
N TYR A 506 -23.95 0.64 4.25
CA TYR A 506 -23.42 0.13 5.52
C TYR A 506 -23.98 0.97 6.68
N SER A 507 -25.32 0.92 6.81
CA SER A 507 -26.17 1.84 7.56
C SER A 507 -27.42 1.10 8.07
N GLU A 508 -27.81 1.29 9.33
CA GLU A 508 -28.92 0.55 9.97
C GLU A 508 -30.25 0.97 9.34
N ALA A 509 -30.35 2.25 8.95
CA ALA A 509 -31.50 2.86 8.30
C ALA A 509 -31.03 3.76 7.14
N PRO A 510 -30.70 3.20 5.95
CA PRO A 510 -30.16 3.96 4.81
C PRO A 510 -31.03 5.15 4.34
N TYR A 511 -32.33 5.09 4.61
CA TYR A 511 -33.33 6.10 4.26
C TYR A 511 -33.78 6.96 5.46
N GLY A 512 -33.17 6.77 6.62
CA GLY A 512 -33.51 7.41 7.89
C GLY A 512 -34.53 6.63 8.73
N VAL A 513 -34.41 6.76 10.05
CA VAL A 513 -35.26 6.05 11.04
C VAL A 513 -36.75 6.32 10.78
N GLY A 514 -37.51 5.25 10.57
CA GLY A 514 -38.96 5.31 10.32
C GLY A 514 -39.37 5.49 8.86
N TYR A 515 -38.41 5.63 7.93
CA TYR A 515 -38.67 5.70 6.49
C TYR A 515 -38.17 4.43 5.81
N THR A 516 -39.10 3.65 5.26
CA THR A 516 -38.77 2.62 4.26
C THR A 516 -38.99 3.21 2.87
N LYS A 517 -38.09 2.89 1.93
CA LYS A 517 -38.22 3.34 0.55
C LYS A 517 -39.51 2.80 -0.06
N LEU A 518 -40.39 3.72 -0.49
CA LEU A 518 -41.57 3.35 -1.27
C LEU A 518 -41.08 2.66 -2.55
N SER A 519 -41.58 1.44 -2.83
CA SER A 519 -41.05 0.55 -3.87
C SER A 519 -41.26 1.13 -5.28
N ASN A 520 -40.32 1.97 -5.73
CA ASN A 520 -40.37 2.62 -7.04
C ASN A 520 -38.97 3.07 -7.53
N GLY A 521 -37.92 2.29 -7.21
CA GLY A 521 -36.55 2.51 -7.68
C GLY A 521 -36.37 2.07 -9.15
N GLY A 522 -35.86 2.96 -9.99
CA GLY A 522 -35.76 2.79 -11.45
C GLY A 522 -34.66 1.84 -11.94
N GLY A 523 -34.66 0.60 -11.46
CA GLY A 523 -33.78 -0.49 -11.94
C GLY A 523 -34.46 -1.86 -12.02
N LEU A 524 -35.60 -2.04 -11.35
CA LEU A 524 -36.37 -3.30 -11.42
C LEU A 524 -36.82 -3.58 -12.85
N ASN A 525 -36.75 -4.84 -13.28
CA ASN A 525 -37.39 -5.30 -14.51
C ASN A 525 -38.90 -5.03 -14.47
N SER A 526 -39.60 -5.12 -15.60
CA SER A 526 -41.06 -4.88 -15.74
C SER A 526 -41.96 -5.65 -14.76
N GLU A 527 -41.42 -6.67 -14.09
CA GLU A 527 -42.11 -7.57 -13.14
C GLU A 527 -41.70 -7.34 -11.66
N GLY A 528 -40.81 -6.38 -11.36
CA GLY A 528 -40.39 -6.10 -9.98
C GLY A 528 -39.35 -7.07 -9.40
N ILE A 529 -38.63 -7.81 -10.24
CA ILE A 529 -37.65 -8.84 -9.83
C ILE A 529 -36.22 -8.37 -10.11
N MET A 530 -35.34 -8.41 -9.10
CA MET A 530 -33.90 -8.14 -9.27
C MET A 530 -33.20 -9.29 -10.01
N PRO A 531 -32.18 -9.02 -10.85
CA PRO A 531 -31.37 -10.07 -11.47
C PRO A 531 -30.74 -11.02 -10.45
N ASN A 532 -30.70 -12.33 -10.77
CA ASN A 532 -30.02 -13.32 -9.94
C ASN A 532 -28.53 -12.96 -9.80
N GLY A 533 -28.02 -12.95 -8.57
CA GLY A 533 -26.63 -12.59 -8.26
C GLY A 533 -26.31 -11.09 -8.30
N SER A 534 -27.32 -10.23 -8.40
CA SER A 534 -27.15 -8.77 -8.23
C SER A 534 -27.56 -8.29 -6.84
N GLU A 535 -26.98 -7.16 -6.44
CA GLU A 535 -27.33 -6.43 -5.22
C GLU A 535 -27.57 -4.93 -5.50
N LEU A 536 -28.11 -4.22 -4.52
CA LEU A 536 -28.25 -2.76 -4.56
C LEU A 536 -26.95 -2.11 -4.11
N GLY A 537 -26.16 -1.66 -5.08
CA GLY A 537 -24.94 -0.90 -4.86
C GLY A 537 -25.21 0.56 -4.48
N PRO A 538 -24.17 1.42 -4.51
CA PRO A 538 -24.29 2.84 -4.21
C PRO A 538 -25.40 3.52 -5.02
N HIS A 539 -26.20 4.38 -4.37
CA HIS A 539 -27.35 5.08 -4.98
C HIS A 539 -28.39 4.17 -5.65
N ASP A 540 -28.57 2.94 -5.13
CA ASP A 540 -29.50 1.94 -5.65
C ASP A 540 -29.22 1.45 -7.08
N ILE A 541 -27.98 1.64 -7.56
CA ILE A 541 -27.54 1.07 -8.83
C ILE A 541 -27.48 -0.45 -8.68
N ILE A 542 -28.08 -1.19 -9.62
CA ILE A 542 -27.97 -2.65 -9.65
C ILE A 542 -26.52 -3.00 -9.99
N ALA A 543 -25.83 -3.62 -9.03
CA ALA A 543 -24.43 -4.00 -9.12
C ALA A 543 -24.27 -5.52 -9.02
N PHE A 544 -23.22 -6.05 -9.63
CA PHE A 544 -22.79 -7.44 -9.48
C PHE A 544 -21.41 -7.47 -8.82
N ASN A 545 -21.24 -8.34 -7.82
CA ASN A 545 -19.95 -8.54 -7.15
C ASN A 545 -19.15 -9.74 -7.72
N ASP A 546 -19.69 -10.37 -8.76
CA ASP A 546 -19.05 -11.44 -9.52
C ASP A 546 -19.03 -11.08 -11.01
N TYR A 547 -17.84 -11.18 -11.61
CA TYR A 547 -17.58 -10.81 -13.00
C TYR A 547 -18.40 -11.64 -13.99
N GLU A 548 -18.38 -12.97 -13.85
CA GLU A 548 -19.05 -13.89 -14.78
C GLU A 548 -20.57 -13.68 -14.76
N THR A 549 -21.14 -13.55 -13.56
CA THR A 549 -22.58 -13.33 -13.38
C THR A 549 -23.02 -11.98 -13.96
N GLY A 550 -22.26 -10.91 -13.72
CA GLY A 550 -22.53 -9.58 -14.27
C GLY A 550 -22.40 -9.54 -15.79
N LEU A 551 -21.37 -10.18 -16.35
CA LEU A 551 -21.14 -10.27 -17.78
C LEU A 551 -22.21 -11.11 -18.49
N ALA A 552 -22.64 -12.22 -17.90
CA ALA A 552 -23.75 -13.03 -18.42
C ALA A 552 -25.07 -12.23 -18.43
N TYR A 553 -25.33 -11.40 -17.41
CA TYR A 553 -26.47 -10.50 -17.41
C TYR A 553 -26.34 -9.40 -18.48
N ALA A 554 -25.17 -8.77 -18.62
CA ALA A 554 -24.90 -7.77 -19.65
C ALA A 554 -25.11 -8.32 -21.07
N LYS A 555 -24.62 -9.54 -21.35
CA LYS A 555 -24.86 -10.29 -22.59
C LYS A 555 -26.36 -10.54 -22.83
N LYS A 556 -27.16 -10.76 -21.78
CA LYS A 556 -28.63 -10.93 -21.88
C LYS A 556 -29.39 -9.62 -22.14
N VAL A 557 -28.96 -8.49 -21.57
CA VAL A 557 -29.65 -7.18 -21.73
C VAL A 557 -29.07 -6.29 -22.83
N ASN A 558 -28.01 -6.75 -23.50
CA ASN A 558 -27.28 -6.07 -24.57
C ASN A 558 -26.84 -4.64 -24.19
N LYS A 559 -26.10 -4.51 -23.09
CA LYS A 559 -25.51 -3.26 -22.58
C LYS A 559 -24.01 -3.44 -22.33
N PRO A 560 -23.19 -2.37 -22.43
CA PRO A 560 -21.78 -2.42 -22.06
C PRO A 560 -21.63 -2.61 -20.55
N VAL A 561 -20.48 -3.15 -20.15
CA VAL A 561 -20.10 -3.38 -18.76
C VAL A 561 -19.25 -2.23 -18.26
N LEU A 562 -19.51 -1.76 -17.04
CA LEU A 562 -18.60 -0.93 -16.26
C LEU A 562 -18.04 -1.76 -15.12
N ILE A 563 -16.74 -2.05 -15.18
CA ILE A 563 -16.00 -2.68 -14.08
C ILE A 563 -15.48 -1.57 -13.17
N ASP A 564 -15.85 -1.65 -11.89
CA ASP A 564 -15.44 -0.76 -10.80
C ASP A 564 -14.53 -1.54 -9.84
N PHE A 565 -13.21 -1.43 -10.03
CA PHE A 565 -12.25 -1.96 -9.07
C PHE A 565 -12.22 -1.04 -7.85
N THR A 566 -12.78 -1.54 -6.75
CA THR A 566 -13.18 -0.75 -5.60
C THR A 566 -12.73 -1.42 -4.30
N GLY A 567 -13.02 -0.78 -3.17
CA GLY A 567 -12.79 -1.37 -1.85
C GLY A 567 -13.73 -0.79 -0.80
N TYR A 568 -14.04 -1.58 0.22
CA TYR A 568 -14.87 -1.18 1.36
C TYR A 568 -14.23 -0.02 2.14
N ALA A 569 -12.91 -0.06 2.34
CA ALA A 569 -12.15 1.00 3.02
C ALA A 569 -11.59 2.08 2.06
N CYS A 570 -11.88 1.99 0.76
CA CYS A 570 -11.35 2.90 -0.25
C CYS A 570 -12.02 4.30 -0.21
N VAL A 571 -11.41 5.23 0.52
CA VAL A 571 -11.89 6.63 0.66
C VAL A 571 -12.11 7.33 -0.69
N ASN A 572 -11.20 7.13 -1.66
CA ASN A 572 -11.33 7.73 -2.98
C ASN A 572 -12.49 7.15 -3.80
N CYS A 573 -12.79 5.86 -3.64
CA CYS A 573 -13.92 5.18 -4.28
C CYS A 573 -15.25 5.73 -3.72
N ARG A 574 -15.40 5.73 -2.39
CA ARG A 574 -16.59 6.30 -1.72
C ARG A 574 -16.79 7.79 -2.05
N LYS A 575 -15.70 8.54 -2.24
CA LYS A 575 -15.73 9.95 -2.67
C LYS A 575 -16.17 10.12 -4.13
N MET A 576 -15.85 9.19 -5.03
CA MET A 576 -16.40 9.16 -6.38
C MET A 576 -17.91 8.86 -6.35
N GLU A 577 -18.34 7.89 -5.55
CA GLU A 577 -19.75 7.55 -5.40
C GLU A 577 -20.57 8.74 -4.87
N GLU A 578 -20.20 9.32 -3.72
CA GLU A 578 -20.99 10.36 -3.05
C GLU A 578 -20.96 11.73 -3.77
N ARG A 579 -19.98 11.98 -4.66
CA ARG A 579 -19.82 13.27 -5.38
C ARG A 579 -20.10 13.20 -6.88
N VAL A 580 -19.60 12.17 -7.55
CA VAL A 580 -19.65 12.03 -9.02
C VAL A 580 -20.84 11.18 -9.42
N TRP A 581 -20.96 9.95 -8.89
CA TRP A 581 -22.09 9.07 -9.24
C TRP A 581 -23.43 9.60 -8.72
N ALA A 582 -23.43 10.34 -7.60
CA ALA A 582 -24.60 11.07 -7.09
C ALA A 582 -25.12 12.18 -8.03
N SER A 583 -24.39 12.55 -9.08
CA SER A 583 -24.83 13.55 -10.07
C SER A 583 -25.98 12.98 -10.92
N PRO A 584 -27.14 13.66 -11.06
CA PRO A 584 -28.29 13.13 -11.79
C PRO A 584 -27.99 12.70 -13.24
N HIS A 585 -27.06 13.38 -13.92
CA HIS A 585 -26.65 13.03 -15.28
C HIS A 585 -25.88 11.71 -15.34
N ILE A 586 -25.00 11.46 -14.35
CA ILE A 586 -24.20 10.23 -14.27
C ILE A 586 -25.07 9.09 -13.74
N LEU A 587 -25.80 9.31 -12.65
CA LEU A 587 -26.73 8.32 -12.07
C LEU A 587 -27.75 7.80 -13.10
N GLY A 588 -28.24 8.66 -13.99
CA GLY A 588 -29.14 8.29 -15.08
C GLY A 588 -28.50 7.40 -16.15
N ILE A 589 -27.20 7.58 -16.42
CA ILE A 589 -26.41 6.72 -17.31
C ILE A 589 -26.12 5.37 -16.63
N LEU A 590 -25.60 5.42 -15.38
CA LEU A 590 -25.23 4.22 -14.61
C LEU A 590 -26.40 3.24 -14.42
N ASN A 591 -27.63 3.75 -14.19
CA ASN A 591 -28.82 2.90 -14.03
C ASN A 591 -29.42 2.38 -15.35
N ARG A 592 -29.40 3.20 -16.41
CA ARG A 592 -30.16 2.89 -17.64
C ARG A 592 -29.30 2.25 -18.72
N ASP A 593 -28.09 2.75 -18.94
CA ASP A 593 -27.38 2.56 -20.20
C ASP A 593 -26.24 1.52 -20.13
N ILE A 594 -25.86 1.08 -18.92
CA ILE A 594 -24.75 0.14 -18.67
C ILE A 594 -25.15 -0.97 -17.67
N VAL A 595 -24.25 -1.94 -17.43
CA VAL A 595 -24.30 -2.87 -16.29
C VAL A 595 -23.08 -2.65 -15.41
N LEU A 596 -23.27 -2.45 -14.11
CA LEU A 596 -22.20 -2.22 -13.13
C LEU A 596 -21.72 -3.55 -12.52
N ILE A 597 -20.41 -3.77 -12.51
CA ILE A 597 -19.74 -4.85 -11.79
C ILE A 597 -18.74 -4.23 -10.82
N SER A 598 -18.97 -4.33 -9.51
CA SER A 598 -18.09 -3.78 -8.47
C SER A 598 -17.21 -4.88 -7.87
N LEU A 599 -15.91 -4.81 -8.14
CA LEU A 599 -14.93 -5.81 -7.74
C LEU A 599 -14.14 -5.31 -6.52
N TYR A 600 -14.50 -5.81 -5.34
CA TYR A 600 -13.92 -5.40 -4.05
C TYR A 600 -12.57 -6.08 -3.80
N VAL A 601 -11.46 -5.34 -3.97
CA VAL A 601 -10.09 -5.89 -3.84
C VAL A 601 -9.63 -6.05 -2.39
N ASP A 602 -10.29 -5.40 -1.43
CA ASP A 602 -9.96 -5.49 0.00
C ASP A 602 -10.76 -6.57 0.75
N ASP A 603 -11.70 -7.25 0.10
CA ASP A 603 -12.56 -8.30 0.67
C ASP A 603 -11.75 -9.47 1.26
N LYS A 604 -11.98 -9.74 2.55
CA LYS A 604 -11.28 -10.79 3.33
C LYS A 604 -12.04 -12.11 3.43
N ARG A 605 -13.23 -12.23 2.83
CA ARG A 605 -13.95 -13.52 2.75
C ARG A 605 -13.10 -14.51 1.96
N MET A 606 -12.85 -15.67 2.56
CA MET A 606 -12.02 -16.72 1.95
C MET A 606 -12.74 -17.35 0.76
N LEU A 607 -11.98 -17.67 -0.28
CA LEU A 607 -12.44 -18.51 -1.37
C LEU A 607 -12.52 -19.98 -0.91
N PRO A 608 -13.46 -20.77 -1.46
CA PRO A 608 -13.46 -22.22 -1.33
C PRO A 608 -12.08 -22.80 -1.65
N GLU A 609 -11.65 -23.85 -0.94
CA GLU A 609 -10.28 -24.38 -1.09
C GLU A 609 -9.95 -24.83 -2.54
N ASN A 610 -10.98 -25.27 -3.28
CA ASN A 610 -10.89 -25.64 -4.69
C ASN A 610 -10.81 -24.44 -5.68
N GLU A 611 -11.00 -23.21 -5.20
CA GLU A 611 -10.86 -21.96 -5.97
C GLU A 611 -9.62 -21.15 -5.54
N GLN A 612 -8.80 -21.67 -4.63
CA GLN A 612 -7.53 -21.05 -4.24
C GLN A 612 -6.41 -21.50 -5.19
N TYR A 613 -5.70 -20.55 -5.76
CA TYR A 613 -4.59 -20.77 -6.69
C TYR A 613 -3.39 -19.86 -6.35
N THR A 614 -2.26 -20.05 -7.02
CA THR A 614 -1.15 -19.10 -7.00
C THR A 614 -1.18 -18.27 -8.28
N SER A 615 -1.08 -16.96 -8.16
CA SER A 615 -1.10 -16.04 -9.29
C SER A 615 0.15 -16.20 -10.16
N GLU A 616 -0.05 -16.43 -11.46
CA GLU A 616 0.99 -16.46 -12.50
C GLU A 616 1.74 -15.12 -12.61
N THR A 617 1.06 -14.00 -12.34
CA THR A 617 1.60 -12.64 -12.54
C THR A 617 2.29 -12.08 -11.29
N THR A 618 1.92 -12.55 -10.09
CA THR A 618 2.44 -11.99 -8.82
C THR A 618 3.14 -13.01 -7.92
N GLY A 619 3.08 -14.31 -8.24
CA GLY A 619 3.62 -15.40 -7.40
C GLY A 619 2.92 -15.57 -6.05
N LYS A 620 1.91 -14.74 -5.73
CA LYS A 620 1.20 -14.75 -4.44
C LYS A 620 0.05 -15.76 -4.46
N ARG A 621 -0.12 -16.50 -3.36
CA ARG A 621 -1.25 -17.41 -3.18
C ARG A 621 -2.55 -16.64 -2.92
N ILE A 622 -3.50 -16.78 -3.82
CA ILE A 622 -4.83 -16.15 -3.81
C ILE A 622 -5.74 -16.95 -2.87
N ARG A 623 -6.16 -16.31 -1.76
CA ARG A 623 -6.96 -16.97 -0.71
C ARG A 623 -8.31 -16.30 -0.44
N SER A 624 -8.43 -14.98 -0.64
CA SER A 624 -9.69 -14.25 -0.46
C SER A 624 -10.26 -13.73 -1.78
N ILE A 625 -11.56 -13.37 -1.76
CA ILE A 625 -12.24 -12.70 -2.88
C ILE A 625 -11.46 -11.45 -3.32
N GLY A 626 -10.98 -10.65 -2.36
CA GLY A 626 -10.17 -9.47 -2.64
C GLY A 626 -8.84 -9.78 -3.33
N ASN A 627 -8.18 -10.90 -2.96
CA ASN A 627 -6.98 -11.34 -3.69
C ASN A 627 -7.30 -11.71 -5.14
N LYS A 628 -8.41 -12.42 -5.40
CA LYS A 628 -8.84 -12.79 -6.77
C LYS A 628 -9.08 -11.55 -7.64
N TRP A 629 -9.72 -10.52 -7.10
CA TRP A 629 -9.99 -9.29 -7.85
C TRP A 629 -8.78 -8.36 -7.99
N SER A 630 -7.88 -8.31 -6.99
CA SER A 630 -6.57 -7.65 -7.10
C SER A 630 -5.71 -8.31 -8.20
N ASP A 631 -5.64 -9.65 -8.21
CA ASP A 631 -4.90 -10.39 -9.24
C ASP A 631 -5.51 -10.20 -10.64
N PHE A 632 -6.83 -10.27 -10.75
CA PHE A 632 -7.54 -9.96 -12.00
C PHE A 632 -7.29 -8.53 -12.50
N GLN A 633 -7.15 -7.54 -11.60
CA GLN A 633 -6.80 -6.17 -11.97
C GLN A 633 -5.37 -6.10 -12.54
N ILE A 634 -4.41 -6.76 -11.88
CA ILE A 634 -3.00 -6.76 -12.27
C ILE A 634 -2.79 -7.51 -13.59
N LYS A 635 -3.35 -8.71 -13.73
CA LYS A 635 -3.20 -9.58 -14.90
C LYS A 635 -3.78 -8.96 -16.18
N ASN A 636 -4.96 -8.33 -16.09
CA ASN A 636 -5.65 -7.81 -17.27
C ASN A 636 -5.36 -6.33 -17.59
N TYR A 637 -5.01 -5.52 -16.58
CA TYR A 637 -4.89 -4.07 -16.74
C TYR A 637 -3.54 -3.48 -16.27
N GLN A 638 -2.63 -4.32 -15.78
CA GLN A 638 -1.32 -3.90 -15.23
C GLN A 638 -1.44 -2.78 -14.17
N ALA A 639 -2.56 -2.78 -13.43
CA ALA A 639 -2.93 -1.74 -12.49
C ALA A 639 -3.35 -2.35 -11.15
N ASN A 640 -3.07 -1.64 -10.05
CA ASN A 640 -3.44 -2.00 -8.68
C ASN A 640 -3.95 -0.80 -7.87
N ALA A 641 -4.38 0.26 -8.55
CA ALA A 641 -4.97 1.45 -7.94
C ALA A 641 -6.48 1.28 -7.77
N GLN A 642 -7.06 1.89 -6.72
CA GLN A 642 -8.50 2.02 -6.57
C GLN A 642 -8.86 3.47 -6.15
N PRO A 643 -9.96 4.05 -6.68
CA PRO A 643 -10.85 3.47 -7.68
C PRO A 643 -10.19 3.37 -9.06
N TYR A 644 -10.55 2.34 -9.82
CA TYR A 644 -10.14 2.16 -11.20
C TYR A 644 -11.31 1.61 -12.03
N TYR A 645 -11.63 2.31 -13.10
CA TYR A 645 -12.84 2.11 -13.88
C TYR A 645 -12.48 1.67 -15.30
N VAL A 646 -13.12 0.59 -15.75
CA VAL A 646 -12.98 0.05 -17.10
C VAL A 646 -14.36 -0.03 -17.75
N LEU A 647 -14.55 0.56 -18.93
CA LEU A 647 -15.74 0.33 -19.73
C LEU A 647 -15.44 -0.71 -20.82
N MET A 648 -16.24 -1.76 -20.87
CA MET A 648 -15.94 -2.98 -21.60
C MET A 648 -17.12 -3.46 -22.46
N SER A 649 -16.82 -4.00 -23.64
CA SER A 649 -17.78 -4.58 -24.57
C SER A 649 -18.24 -5.98 -24.12
N LEU A 650 -19.26 -6.52 -24.79
CA LEU A 650 -19.70 -7.91 -24.56
C LEU A 650 -18.69 -8.97 -25.04
N ALA A 651 -17.69 -8.55 -25.83
CA ALA A 651 -16.56 -9.37 -26.27
C ALA A 651 -15.32 -9.20 -25.38
N GLU A 652 -15.47 -8.50 -24.24
CA GLU A 652 -14.42 -8.30 -23.23
C GLU A 652 -13.28 -7.37 -23.70
N GLU A 653 -13.57 -6.56 -24.73
CA GLU A 653 -12.68 -5.51 -25.24
C GLU A 653 -12.95 -4.17 -24.55
N ASN A 654 -11.89 -3.40 -24.26
CA ASN A 654 -12.00 -2.06 -23.69
C ASN A 654 -12.60 -1.08 -24.70
N LEU A 655 -13.70 -0.41 -24.31
CA LEU A 655 -14.40 0.57 -25.15
C LEU A 655 -13.71 1.95 -25.16
N ASN A 656 -12.86 2.22 -24.17
CA ASN A 656 -12.04 3.41 -24.04
C ASN A 656 -10.84 3.11 -23.11
N SER A 657 -9.92 4.06 -22.95
CA SER A 657 -8.81 3.91 -21.98
C SER A 657 -9.34 3.89 -20.54
N PRO A 658 -8.98 2.90 -19.70
CA PRO A 658 -9.34 2.90 -18.28
C PRO A 658 -8.91 4.15 -17.53
N ILE A 659 -9.68 4.54 -16.50
CA ILE A 659 -9.40 5.74 -15.68
C ILE A 659 -9.36 5.42 -14.19
N GLY A 660 -8.48 6.11 -13.47
CA GLY A 660 -8.44 6.10 -12.01
C GLY A 660 -9.35 7.17 -11.38
N TYR A 661 -8.95 7.63 -10.18
CA TYR A 661 -9.64 8.68 -9.44
C TYR A 661 -9.85 9.99 -10.24
N THR A 662 -11.09 10.24 -10.65
CA THR A 662 -11.47 11.36 -11.54
C THR A 662 -12.59 12.20 -10.91
N PRO A 663 -12.28 13.11 -9.96
CA PRO A 663 -13.29 13.85 -9.18
C PRO A 663 -14.04 14.95 -9.95
N ASP A 664 -13.74 15.12 -11.25
CA ASP A 664 -14.43 16.03 -12.14
C ASP A 664 -15.61 15.32 -12.81
N ILE A 665 -16.79 15.91 -12.66
CA ILE A 665 -18.08 15.33 -13.09
C ILE A 665 -18.20 15.34 -14.61
N GLU A 666 -17.74 16.39 -15.28
CA GLU A 666 -17.86 16.49 -16.74
C GLU A 666 -16.83 15.59 -17.42
N LYS A 667 -15.57 15.55 -16.94
CA LYS A 667 -14.55 14.63 -17.46
C LYS A 667 -14.96 13.16 -17.33
N TYR A 668 -15.55 12.76 -16.20
CA TYR A 668 -16.04 11.38 -16.01
C TYR A 668 -17.24 11.06 -16.90
N LYS A 669 -18.12 12.04 -17.13
CA LYS A 669 -19.29 11.93 -18.01
C LYS A 669 -18.90 11.85 -19.49
N GLU A 670 -17.92 12.64 -19.94
CA GLU A 670 -17.35 12.57 -21.28
C GLU A 670 -16.79 11.18 -21.56
N TRP A 671 -15.97 10.65 -20.65
CA TRP A 671 -15.44 9.29 -20.72
C TRP A 671 -16.53 8.21 -20.79
N LEU A 672 -17.57 8.29 -19.95
CA LEU A 672 -18.72 7.36 -20.03
C LEU A 672 -19.44 7.45 -21.38
N VAL A 673 -19.71 8.66 -21.88
CA VAL A 673 -20.44 8.88 -23.13
C VAL A 673 -19.63 8.41 -24.34
N GLU A 674 -18.32 8.62 -24.34
CA GLU A 674 -17.39 8.13 -25.36
C GLU A 674 -17.44 6.59 -25.45
N GLY A 675 -17.23 5.90 -24.33
CA GLY A 675 -17.21 4.43 -24.32
C GLY A 675 -18.58 3.81 -24.64
N ILE A 676 -19.68 4.41 -24.17
CA ILE A 676 -21.05 3.99 -24.56
C ILE A 676 -21.34 4.31 -26.03
N GLY A 677 -20.67 5.32 -26.59
CA GLY A 677 -20.67 5.62 -28.02
C GLY A 677 -19.99 4.52 -28.84
N ASN A 678 -18.80 4.09 -28.41
CA ASN A 678 -18.02 3.03 -29.06
C ASN A 678 -18.66 1.63 -28.97
N PHE A 679 -19.66 1.45 -28.10
CA PHE A 679 -20.44 0.21 -28.00
C PHE A 679 -21.57 0.09 -29.05
N LYS A 680 -21.98 1.18 -29.69
CA LYS A 680 -23.16 1.25 -30.57
C LYS A 680 -22.82 1.17 -32.05
#